data_AF-A0A4Y9Z4I6-F1
#
_entry.id   AF-A0A4Y9Z4I6-F1
#
_cell.length_a   1.000
_cell.length_b   1.000
_cell.length_c   1.000
_cell.angle_alpha   90.00
_cell.angle_beta   90.00
_cell.angle_gamma   90.00
#
_symmetry.space_group_name_H-M   'P 1'
#
loop_
_entity.id
_entity.type
_entity.pdbx_description
1 polymer ?
#
loop_
_entity_poly.entity_id
_entity_poly.type
_entity_poly.pdbx_seq_one_letter_code
_entity_poly.pdbx_strand_id
1 'polypeptide(L)'
;MSTKTAKKRSSPGAEVEKNGDPLQDVELGDEDAKKLNEIQQDIQRAELVLERRAQSTLTPVYQKRRELLKTINKFWPVALMNHGLFAVHAQHDADRLALSYLEDVWVARDVDEPKTFTIEFHFKENPYFSDSVLKKEYRFVPPPAAADEKPDADGITPSMLDFSWERDVAPQTIKINWKDDSKNLTKLYPSVKEDDDDLPSDFGSFFNLFETEADPADLGVLIANEIFPDVIEYFLGNADGDDLDSEDEDDEEDDENEEEIDLEKPRAKKAKNAREAENRLGGPMAANGRRAKPTTAWCLGPYLKLGSPTVAFVSFLSFSFFLSFALYQRHSFRSFIMKLSAGILSVASLPALALANGHGPFNHHVGRQVLAASSAASSSAGSSSVAASGASSAHSSGATSAAAPTPSGPVPSVSLLSTNPTAIPLQSIVAGAPSAATKAPSTFAAAATPSSIPNAPGLPDLTKISPANYPALDKLPPTDSPQVQQWIADVKNSGVQIPGFAPTVAGGCPANLNAVADTSRCWWTCGGCTRDTDVVSCPDKMTWGLTYDDGPAPYTPDLLNYLDSAKLTSTFFVVGSRAISYPALLQAEYMAGHQIAVHTWSHPQLTTLTNEEIIAEFGWTKKIIKDVLGVTPLYWRPPFGDIDDRVRAIAKAMQLTPIIWTRISPAATFDTDDFNIAGGVTSVQQVLVNWEHILGNATSINTGFIVLEHDLFQQSVEVATGYILPDALAHQPSFKIEPVISCLNLPLGDSYLETNDNSTNALPISASTVPSKSSGAPGSAQATNGGSNSDKSSSGAAGAGVSGRTGSLVAAGLGLIADTYTVTTPTFSNDYGPRTLRGQANLHTPHPILTHTTPADPPY
;
A
#
# COMPACT_ATOMS: atom_id res chain seq x y z
N MET A 1 28.68 -3.95 -68.43
CA MET A 1 30.12 -4.24 -68.65
C MET A 1 30.79 -4.56 -67.32
N SER A 2 32.04 -5.02 -67.36
CA SER A 2 33.02 -5.22 -66.29
C SER A 2 33.02 -4.20 -65.12
N THR A 3 33.57 -4.47 -63.93
CA THR A 3 34.64 -5.44 -63.60
C THR A 3 34.61 -5.92 -62.13
N LYS A 4 35.37 -7.00 -61.84
CA LYS A 4 35.85 -7.42 -60.50
C LYS A 4 36.69 -6.29 -59.85
N THR A 5 37.10 -6.28 -58.57
CA THR A 5 37.53 -7.33 -57.60
C THR A 5 37.49 -6.65 -56.19
N ALA A 6 37.63 -7.26 -55.00
CA ALA A 6 38.17 -8.55 -54.58
C ALA A 6 37.52 -9.06 -53.26
N LYS A 7 38.32 -9.59 -52.31
CA LYS A 7 37.91 -10.11 -50.98
C LYS A 7 39.09 -10.00 -50.01
N LYS A 8 38.86 -9.71 -48.72
CA LYS A 8 39.85 -9.90 -47.64
C LYS A 8 39.23 -10.79 -46.55
N ARG A 9 40.01 -11.72 -45.99
CA ARG A 9 39.54 -12.71 -45.01
C ARG A 9 39.73 -12.21 -43.58
N SER A 10 38.72 -12.44 -42.73
CA SER A 10 38.88 -12.55 -41.28
C SER A 10 39.12 -14.01 -40.88
N SER A 11 39.62 -14.25 -39.67
CA SER A 11 40.01 -15.58 -39.18
C SER A 11 38.83 -16.32 -38.52
N PRO A 12 38.69 -17.65 -38.67
CA PRO A 12 37.62 -18.39 -37.98
C PRO A 12 37.89 -18.48 -36.47
N GLY A 13 36.87 -18.24 -35.65
CA GLY A 13 36.96 -18.37 -34.18
C GLY A 13 36.12 -17.39 -33.34
N ALA A 14 35.16 -16.66 -33.91
CA ALA A 14 34.33 -15.68 -33.20
C ALA A 14 32.84 -15.80 -33.62
N GLU A 15 32.21 -16.93 -33.32
CA GLU A 15 30.80 -17.23 -33.66
C GLU A 15 30.05 -17.93 -32.50
N VAL A 16 30.35 -17.59 -31.23
CA VAL A 16 29.49 -17.91 -30.07
C VAL A 16 29.54 -16.79 -29.02
N GLU A 17 29.21 -15.56 -29.41
CA GLU A 17 28.98 -14.44 -28.46
C GLU A 17 28.18 -13.30 -29.14
N LYS A 18 26.98 -13.61 -29.64
CA LYS A 18 26.05 -12.57 -30.15
C LYS A 18 24.56 -12.95 -30.08
N ASN A 19 24.17 -13.56 -28.96
CA ASN A 19 22.81 -13.41 -28.44
C ASN A 19 22.93 -12.20 -27.48
N GLY A 20 22.65 -10.96 -27.89
CA GLY A 20 21.64 -10.58 -28.86
C GLY A 20 20.32 -10.55 -28.10
N ASP A 21 19.95 -9.35 -27.67
CA ASP A 21 18.70 -9.09 -26.97
C ASP A 21 17.53 -9.50 -27.87
N PRO A 22 16.57 -10.32 -27.38
CA PRO A 22 15.49 -10.88 -28.20
C PRO A 22 14.54 -9.84 -28.81
N LEU A 23 14.68 -8.56 -28.48
CA LEU A 23 13.93 -7.44 -29.08
C LEU A 23 14.71 -6.71 -30.19
N GLN A 24 16.02 -6.96 -30.37
CA GLN A 24 16.85 -6.27 -31.38
C GLN A 24 16.61 -6.74 -32.83
N ASP A 25 15.85 -7.82 -33.03
CA ASP A 25 15.55 -8.38 -34.35
C ASP A 25 14.32 -7.71 -35.03
N VAL A 26 13.68 -6.71 -34.38
CA VAL A 26 12.43 -6.08 -34.84
C VAL A 26 12.69 -4.82 -35.68
N GLU A 27 13.14 -5.01 -36.92
CA GLU A 27 13.18 -3.92 -37.92
C GLU A 27 11.78 -3.66 -38.52
N LEU A 28 11.17 -2.50 -38.19
CA LEU A 28 9.90 -2.07 -38.78
C LEU A 28 10.13 -1.47 -40.18
N GLY A 29 9.66 -2.16 -41.22
CA GLY A 29 9.79 -1.70 -42.61
C GLY A 29 8.88 -0.52 -42.96
N ASP A 30 9.34 0.36 -43.86
CA ASP A 30 8.67 1.61 -44.26
C ASP A 30 7.18 1.46 -44.60
N GLU A 31 6.78 0.37 -45.26
CA GLU A 31 5.36 0.12 -45.59
C GLU A 31 4.50 -0.14 -44.34
N ASP A 32 5.04 -0.85 -43.34
CA ASP A 32 4.30 -1.18 -42.13
C ASP A 32 4.32 -0.02 -41.14
N ALA A 33 5.43 0.75 -41.08
CA ALA A 33 5.45 2.06 -40.43
C ALA A 33 4.38 3.00 -40.99
N LYS A 34 4.22 3.05 -42.33
CA LYS A 34 3.17 3.85 -42.98
C LYS A 34 1.76 3.36 -42.63
N LYS A 35 1.48 2.06 -42.66
CA LYS A 35 0.18 1.48 -42.27
C LYS A 35 -0.16 1.79 -40.81
N LEU A 36 0.82 1.69 -39.90
CA LEU A 36 0.64 2.02 -38.49
C LEU A 36 0.37 3.52 -38.28
N ASN A 37 1.03 4.40 -39.04
CA ASN A 37 0.79 5.83 -38.96
C ASN A 37 -0.60 6.23 -39.53
N GLU A 38 -1.05 5.58 -40.60
CA GLU A 38 -2.41 5.76 -41.14
C GLU A 38 -3.48 5.34 -40.10
N ILE A 39 -3.29 4.18 -39.45
CA ILE A 39 -4.16 3.72 -38.35
C ILE A 39 -4.10 4.67 -37.14
N GLN A 40 -2.93 5.22 -36.82
CA GLN A 40 -2.77 6.18 -35.72
C GLN A 40 -3.54 7.48 -35.98
N GLN A 41 -3.57 7.97 -37.22
CA GLN A 41 -4.36 9.14 -37.62
C GLN A 41 -5.87 8.87 -37.57
N ASP A 42 -6.33 7.69 -38.00
CA ASP A 42 -7.73 7.26 -37.86
C ASP A 42 -8.17 7.20 -36.39
N ILE A 43 -7.28 6.75 -35.49
CA ILE A 43 -7.51 6.73 -34.03
C ILE A 43 -7.62 8.17 -33.48
N GLN A 44 -6.64 9.04 -33.77
CA GLN A 44 -6.65 10.43 -33.29
C GLN A 44 -7.87 11.21 -33.79
N ARG A 45 -8.34 10.91 -35.00
CA ARG A 45 -9.60 11.43 -35.54
C ARG A 45 -10.80 11.00 -34.68
N ALA A 46 -10.91 9.70 -34.41
CA ALA A 46 -12.02 9.16 -33.63
C ALA A 46 -12.03 9.71 -32.19
N GLU A 47 -10.85 9.83 -31.58
CA GLU A 47 -10.63 10.44 -30.26
C GLU A 47 -11.13 11.91 -30.25
N LEU A 48 -10.71 12.75 -31.20
CA LEU A 48 -11.12 14.16 -31.31
C LEU A 48 -12.64 14.35 -31.56
N VAL A 49 -13.27 13.50 -32.39
CA VAL A 49 -14.73 13.53 -32.60
C VAL A 49 -15.49 13.16 -31.31
N LEU A 50 -14.98 12.19 -30.54
CA LEU A 50 -15.57 11.80 -29.27
C LEU A 50 -15.39 12.89 -28.20
N GLU A 51 -14.25 13.56 -28.15
CA GLU A 51 -13.97 14.65 -27.21
C GLU A 51 -14.88 15.88 -27.45
N ARG A 52 -15.00 16.35 -28.70
CA ARG A 52 -15.95 17.43 -29.08
C ARG A 52 -17.39 17.07 -28.69
N ARG A 53 -17.78 15.79 -28.83
CA ARG A 53 -19.11 15.29 -28.43
C ARG A 53 -19.28 15.19 -26.91
N ALA A 54 -18.24 14.78 -26.19
CA ALA A 54 -18.24 14.74 -24.72
C ALA A 54 -18.39 16.15 -24.15
N GLN A 55 -17.56 17.10 -24.60
CA GLN A 55 -17.58 18.47 -24.11
C GLN A 55 -18.90 19.20 -24.39
N SER A 56 -19.49 19.03 -25.58
CA SER A 56 -20.81 19.59 -25.89
C SER A 56 -21.95 18.95 -25.07
N THR A 57 -21.76 17.73 -24.56
CA THR A 57 -22.71 17.06 -23.64
C THR A 57 -22.48 17.49 -22.18
N LEU A 58 -21.23 17.67 -21.76
CA LEU A 58 -20.84 18.03 -20.38
C LEU A 58 -21.05 19.51 -20.07
N THR A 59 -20.86 20.41 -21.03
CA THR A 59 -21.03 21.88 -20.84
C THR A 59 -22.33 22.27 -20.12
N PRO A 60 -23.54 21.83 -20.52
CA PRO A 60 -24.78 22.14 -19.80
C PRO A 60 -24.86 21.50 -18.40
N VAL A 61 -24.17 20.37 -18.16
CA VAL A 61 -24.07 19.74 -16.84
C VAL A 61 -23.17 20.58 -15.92
N TYR A 62 -22.01 21.03 -16.41
CA TYR A 62 -21.13 21.94 -15.67
C TYR A 62 -21.78 23.32 -15.43
N GLN A 63 -22.60 23.83 -16.34
CA GLN A 63 -23.43 25.02 -16.10
C GLN A 63 -24.44 24.80 -14.97
N LYS A 64 -25.16 23.66 -14.97
CA LYS A 64 -26.06 23.30 -13.86
C LYS A 64 -25.31 23.15 -12.53
N ARG A 65 -24.10 22.56 -12.55
CA ARG A 65 -23.22 22.47 -11.38
C ARG A 65 -22.86 23.86 -10.87
N ARG A 66 -22.33 24.73 -11.74
CA ARG A 66 -21.90 26.11 -11.44
C ARG A 66 -22.95 26.91 -10.65
N GLU A 67 -24.21 26.84 -11.05
CA GLU A 67 -25.30 27.56 -10.34
C GLU A 67 -25.61 26.98 -8.94
N LEU A 68 -25.32 25.69 -8.69
CA LEU A 68 -25.37 25.12 -7.34
C LEU A 68 -24.15 25.52 -6.51
N LEU A 69 -22.94 25.46 -7.09
CA LEU A 69 -21.69 25.76 -6.37
C LEU A 69 -21.68 27.19 -5.80
N LYS A 70 -22.22 28.16 -6.54
CA LYS A 70 -22.40 29.56 -6.11
C LYS A 70 -23.23 29.72 -4.83
N THR A 71 -24.03 28.72 -4.44
CA THR A 71 -24.81 28.74 -3.19
C THR A 71 -24.02 28.25 -1.97
N ILE A 72 -22.85 27.63 -2.20
CA ILE A 72 -22.02 27.02 -1.16
C ILE A 72 -20.87 27.97 -0.83
N ASN A 73 -20.91 28.55 0.37
CA ASN A 73 -19.92 29.51 0.82
C ASN A 73 -18.50 28.90 0.85
N LYS A 74 -17.54 29.57 0.20
CA LYS A 74 -16.14 29.12 0.03
C LYS A 74 -15.95 27.78 -0.68
N PHE A 75 -16.89 27.34 -1.54
CA PHE A 75 -16.76 26.08 -2.28
C PHE A 75 -15.41 25.93 -2.99
N TRP A 76 -15.10 26.85 -3.92
CA TRP A 76 -13.88 26.76 -4.73
C TRP A 76 -12.59 26.87 -3.90
N PRO A 77 -12.44 27.80 -2.93
CA PRO A 77 -11.27 27.85 -2.05
C PRO A 77 -11.02 26.56 -1.26
N VAL A 78 -12.07 25.87 -0.78
CA VAL A 78 -11.91 24.61 -0.06
C VAL A 78 -11.51 23.50 -1.03
N ALA A 79 -12.23 23.34 -2.15
CA ALA A 79 -11.93 22.31 -3.13
C ALA A 79 -10.51 22.43 -3.72
N LEU A 80 -10.04 23.64 -3.97
CA LEU A 80 -8.69 23.91 -4.47
C LEU A 80 -7.62 23.60 -3.41
N MET A 81 -7.84 23.97 -2.15
CA MET A 81 -6.86 23.70 -1.08
C MET A 81 -6.86 22.25 -0.59
N ASN A 82 -7.90 21.48 -0.87
CA ASN A 82 -7.94 20.03 -0.60
C ASN A 82 -7.18 19.21 -1.67
N HIS A 83 -6.79 19.81 -2.80
CA HIS A 83 -5.98 19.13 -3.82
C HIS A 83 -4.49 19.38 -3.56
N GLY A 84 -3.74 18.34 -3.16
CA GLY A 84 -2.34 18.44 -2.70
C GLY A 84 -1.43 19.33 -3.56
N LEU A 85 -1.28 19.04 -4.86
CA LEU A 85 -0.43 19.83 -5.75
C LEU A 85 -0.84 21.31 -5.86
N PHE A 86 -2.15 21.63 -5.90
CA PHE A 86 -2.61 23.01 -5.89
C PHE A 86 -2.30 23.68 -4.54
N ALA A 87 -2.45 22.97 -3.42
CA ALA A 87 -2.15 23.49 -2.08
C ALA A 87 -0.67 23.86 -1.89
N VAL A 88 0.25 23.18 -2.58
CA VAL A 88 1.68 23.55 -2.68
C VAL A 88 1.85 24.84 -3.47
N HIS A 89 1.24 24.95 -4.67
CA HIS A 89 1.31 26.20 -5.46
C HIS A 89 0.57 27.39 -4.83
N ALA A 90 -0.30 27.14 -3.84
CA ALA A 90 -0.98 28.14 -3.02
C ALA A 90 -0.55 28.08 -1.54
N GLN A 91 0.72 27.75 -1.27
CA GLN A 91 1.23 27.58 0.08
C GLN A 91 1.27 28.86 0.92
N HIS A 92 1.50 30.03 0.30
CA HIS A 92 1.61 31.29 1.03
C HIS A 92 0.27 31.74 1.63
N ASP A 93 0.26 32.14 2.90
CA ASP A 93 -0.93 32.68 3.58
C ASP A 93 -1.56 33.87 2.82
N ALA A 94 -0.75 34.68 2.13
CA ALA A 94 -1.24 35.80 1.33
C ALA A 94 -2.10 35.31 0.14
N ASP A 95 -1.73 34.19 -0.49
CA ASP A 95 -2.52 33.57 -1.56
C ASP A 95 -3.79 32.96 -1.00
N ARG A 96 -3.70 32.20 0.10
CA ARG A 96 -4.85 31.61 0.79
C ARG A 96 -5.86 32.68 1.21
N LEU A 97 -5.38 33.83 1.68
CA LEU A 97 -6.21 35.00 2.00
C LEU A 97 -6.83 35.64 0.76
N ALA A 98 -6.10 35.79 -0.36
CA ALA A 98 -6.65 36.33 -1.61
C ALA A 98 -7.67 35.38 -2.25
N LEU A 99 -7.36 34.08 -2.30
CA LEU A 99 -8.24 33.00 -2.74
C LEU A 99 -9.50 32.91 -1.88
N SER A 100 -9.49 33.30 -0.60
CA SER A 100 -10.73 33.35 0.20
C SER A 100 -11.82 34.33 -0.33
N TYR A 101 -11.46 35.18 -1.31
CA TYR A 101 -12.39 36.04 -2.05
C TYR A 101 -12.87 35.47 -3.40
N LEU A 102 -12.35 34.32 -3.83
CA LEU A 102 -12.82 33.57 -5.00
C LEU A 102 -14.26 33.09 -4.75
N GLU A 103 -15.15 33.38 -5.69
CA GLU A 103 -16.54 32.93 -5.66
C GLU A 103 -16.79 31.77 -6.63
N ASP A 104 -16.09 31.76 -7.77
CA ASP A 104 -16.36 30.82 -8.86
C ASP A 104 -15.14 30.59 -9.77
N VAL A 105 -14.95 29.37 -10.26
CA VAL A 105 -13.95 29.03 -11.29
C VAL A 105 -14.66 28.41 -12.49
N TRP A 106 -14.25 28.79 -13.70
CA TRP A 106 -14.83 28.28 -14.92
C TRP A 106 -13.79 27.91 -15.97
N VAL A 107 -13.87 26.69 -16.50
CA VAL A 107 -13.04 26.23 -17.61
C VAL A 107 -13.89 26.18 -18.87
N ALA A 108 -13.56 27.03 -19.83
CA ALA A 108 -14.15 27.07 -21.16
C ALA A 108 -13.18 26.44 -22.17
N ARG A 109 -13.41 25.16 -22.53
CA ARG A 109 -12.71 24.51 -23.65
C ARG A 109 -13.10 25.14 -24.97
N ASP A 110 -12.18 25.16 -25.92
CA ASP A 110 -12.49 25.57 -27.29
C ASP A 110 -13.47 24.56 -27.95
N VAL A 111 -14.23 25.03 -28.94
CA VAL A 111 -15.27 24.23 -29.61
C VAL A 111 -14.69 23.40 -30.75
N ASP A 112 -13.67 23.94 -31.42
CA ASP A 112 -12.99 23.30 -32.54
C ASP A 112 -11.76 22.53 -32.05
N GLU A 113 -11.04 23.01 -31.02
CA GLU A 113 -9.91 22.27 -30.42
C GLU A 113 -10.07 22.07 -28.89
N PRO A 114 -10.90 21.11 -28.44
CA PRO A 114 -11.29 20.92 -27.04
C PRO A 114 -10.16 20.53 -26.08
N LYS A 115 -8.99 20.13 -26.60
CA LYS A 115 -7.78 19.96 -25.79
C LYS A 115 -7.31 21.29 -25.19
N THR A 116 -7.61 22.41 -25.87
CA THR A 116 -7.26 23.78 -25.45
C THR A 116 -8.42 24.49 -24.76
N PHE A 117 -8.12 25.43 -23.85
CA PHE A 117 -9.10 25.99 -22.93
C PHE A 117 -8.71 27.36 -22.34
N THR A 118 -9.71 28.06 -21.80
CA THR A 118 -9.56 29.24 -20.96
C THR A 118 -10.06 28.96 -19.55
N ILE A 119 -9.24 29.24 -18.54
CA ILE A 119 -9.62 29.22 -17.12
C ILE A 119 -9.98 30.64 -16.69
N GLU A 120 -11.09 30.80 -16.00
CA GLU A 120 -11.54 32.06 -15.40
C GLU A 120 -11.71 31.89 -13.88
N PHE A 121 -11.02 32.71 -13.09
CA PHE A 121 -11.19 32.80 -11.63
C PHE A 121 -11.97 34.09 -11.31
N HIS A 122 -13.19 33.95 -10.81
CA HIS A 122 -14.12 35.05 -10.54
C HIS A 122 -14.11 35.41 -9.05
N PHE A 123 -13.68 36.64 -8.73
CA PHE A 123 -13.50 37.13 -7.37
C PHE A 123 -14.52 38.23 -7.02
N LYS A 124 -14.99 38.25 -5.78
CA LYS A 124 -15.63 39.44 -5.19
C LYS A 124 -14.60 40.52 -4.87
N GLU A 125 -15.08 41.70 -4.48
CA GLU A 125 -14.18 42.77 -4.05
C GLU A 125 -13.27 42.30 -2.89
N ASN A 126 -11.97 42.36 -3.13
CA ASN A 126 -10.92 41.88 -2.25
C ASN A 126 -9.88 42.98 -1.98
N PRO A 127 -9.02 42.86 -0.95
CA PRO A 127 -8.05 43.90 -0.60
C PRO A 127 -6.77 43.88 -1.46
N TYR A 128 -6.59 42.91 -2.37
CA TYR A 128 -5.33 42.70 -3.09
C TYR A 128 -5.31 43.35 -4.49
N PHE A 129 -6.33 43.12 -5.31
CA PHE A 129 -6.44 43.61 -6.69
C PHE A 129 -7.84 44.16 -7.00
N SER A 130 -7.98 44.88 -8.11
CA SER A 130 -9.27 45.44 -8.55
C SER A 130 -10.02 44.58 -9.57
N ASP A 131 -9.39 43.54 -10.11
CA ASP A 131 -10.00 42.66 -11.11
C ASP A 131 -11.07 41.75 -10.49
N SER A 132 -12.26 41.69 -11.09
CA SER A 132 -13.30 40.74 -10.70
C SER A 132 -13.17 39.38 -11.39
N VAL A 133 -12.35 39.28 -12.44
CA VAL A 133 -12.05 38.01 -13.14
C VAL A 133 -10.59 38.00 -13.56
N LEU A 134 -9.82 37.01 -13.09
CA LEU A 134 -8.51 36.68 -13.63
C LEU A 134 -8.67 35.54 -14.65
N LYS A 135 -7.91 35.58 -15.74
CA LYS A 135 -8.00 34.59 -16.83
C LYS A 135 -6.64 34.08 -17.27
N LYS A 136 -6.56 32.78 -17.52
CA LYS A 136 -5.43 32.12 -18.18
C LYS A 136 -5.95 31.40 -19.42
N GLU A 137 -5.48 31.80 -20.59
CA GLU A 137 -5.92 31.23 -21.88
C GLU A 137 -4.81 30.35 -22.46
N TYR A 138 -5.12 29.11 -22.81
CA TYR A 138 -4.27 28.21 -23.58
C TYR A 138 -4.94 28.08 -24.95
N ARG A 139 -4.36 28.69 -25.99
CA ARG A 139 -4.97 28.73 -27.33
C ARG A 139 -4.22 27.85 -28.32
N PHE A 140 -4.96 27.10 -29.13
CA PHE A 140 -4.41 26.44 -30.31
C PHE A 140 -3.91 27.49 -31.32
N VAL A 141 -2.65 27.38 -31.73
CA VAL A 141 -1.97 28.19 -32.74
C VAL A 141 -1.46 27.23 -33.80
N PRO A 142 -2.24 26.96 -34.86
CA PRO A 142 -1.83 25.99 -35.88
C PRO A 142 -0.56 26.46 -36.61
N PRO A 143 0.33 25.54 -37.02
CA PRO A 143 1.61 25.88 -37.64
C PRO A 143 1.39 26.64 -38.97
N PRO A 144 2.28 27.55 -39.40
CA PRO A 144 2.07 28.37 -40.60
C PRO A 144 1.83 27.59 -41.92
N ALA A 145 2.24 26.32 -41.98
CA ALA A 145 1.95 25.43 -43.11
C ALA A 145 0.46 25.02 -43.21
N ALA A 146 -0.29 25.12 -42.11
CA ALA A 146 -1.71 24.77 -42.03
C ALA A 146 -2.65 25.82 -42.65
N ALA A 147 -2.14 26.98 -43.07
CA ALA A 147 -2.96 28.10 -43.54
C ALA A 147 -3.83 27.80 -44.78
N ASP A 148 -3.43 26.80 -45.59
CA ASP A 148 -4.17 26.29 -46.75
C ASP A 148 -4.86 24.93 -46.49
N GLU A 149 -4.79 24.39 -45.27
CA GLU A 149 -5.49 23.15 -44.90
C GLU A 149 -7.00 23.32 -45.03
N LYS A 150 -7.67 22.27 -45.53
CA LYS A 150 -9.12 22.23 -45.63
C LYS A 150 -9.67 21.27 -44.60
N PRO A 151 -10.58 21.72 -43.72
CA PRO A 151 -11.27 20.81 -42.84
C PRO A 151 -12.13 19.84 -43.65
N ASP A 152 -12.24 18.62 -43.15
CA ASP A 152 -13.12 17.59 -43.69
C ASP A 152 -14.58 17.74 -43.18
N ALA A 153 -15.39 16.70 -43.40
CA ALA A 153 -16.82 16.70 -43.06
C ALA A 153 -17.13 16.84 -41.56
N ASP A 154 -16.19 16.47 -40.67
CA ASP A 154 -16.35 16.61 -39.21
C ASP A 154 -15.67 17.90 -38.67
N GLY A 155 -15.14 18.75 -39.55
CA GLY A 155 -14.44 19.98 -39.16
C GLY A 155 -13.05 19.72 -38.58
N ILE A 156 -12.36 18.66 -39.01
CA ILE A 156 -11.00 18.30 -38.56
C ILE A 156 -10.01 18.62 -39.68
N THR A 157 -8.80 19.09 -39.32
CA THR A 157 -7.69 19.32 -40.27
C THR A 157 -6.49 18.41 -39.92
N PRO A 158 -5.57 18.15 -40.86
CA PRO A 158 -4.33 17.40 -40.58
C PRO A 158 -3.54 17.92 -39.38
N SER A 159 -3.41 19.25 -39.22
CA SER A 159 -2.71 19.85 -38.07
C SER A 159 -3.43 19.66 -36.72
N MET A 160 -4.73 19.37 -36.69
CA MET A 160 -5.44 18.97 -35.46
C MET A 160 -5.16 17.51 -35.08
N LEU A 161 -4.72 16.67 -36.03
CA LEU A 161 -4.33 15.28 -35.79
C LEU A 161 -2.85 15.15 -35.37
N ASP A 162 -1.97 16.01 -35.90
CA ASP A 162 -0.56 16.10 -35.50
C ASP A 162 -0.34 17.03 -34.27
N PHE A 163 -1.39 17.34 -33.51
CA PHE A 163 -1.36 18.28 -32.39
C PHE A 163 -0.26 17.98 -31.36
N SER A 164 0.53 19.00 -31.01
CA SER A 164 1.50 18.98 -29.91
C SER A 164 1.35 20.21 -29.03
N TRP A 165 1.24 19.99 -27.71
CA TRP A 165 1.13 21.05 -26.70
C TRP A 165 2.28 22.06 -26.79
N GLU A 166 3.51 21.58 -26.96
CA GLU A 166 4.73 22.41 -26.92
C GLU A 166 4.94 23.26 -28.19
N ARG A 167 4.28 22.88 -29.29
CA ARG A 167 4.44 23.47 -30.62
C ARG A 167 3.24 24.34 -31.01
N ASP A 168 2.05 23.88 -30.66
CA ASP A 168 0.78 24.41 -31.19
C ASP A 168 -0.12 25.02 -30.10
N VAL A 169 0.33 25.14 -28.85
CA VAL A 169 -0.43 25.84 -27.79
C VAL A 169 0.37 27.02 -27.26
N ALA A 170 -0.24 28.20 -27.29
CA ALA A 170 0.30 29.41 -26.67
C ALA A 170 -0.52 29.76 -25.41
N PRO A 171 0.04 29.60 -24.20
CA PRO A 171 -0.53 30.16 -22.98
C PRO A 171 -0.37 31.68 -22.99
N GLN A 172 -1.39 32.43 -22.60
CA GLN A 172 -1.32 33.90 -22.54
C GLN A 172 -0.98 34.43 -21.14
N THR A 173 -0.48 35.65 -21.10
CA THR A 173 -0.34 36.46 -19.88
C THR A 173 -1.46 37.48 -19.78
N ILE A 174 -1.92 37.73 -18.55
CA ILE A 174 -2.63 38.95 -18.20
C ILE A 174 -1.80 39.72 -17.17
N LYS A 175 -2.05 41.02 -17.03
CA LYS A 175 -1.52 41.80 -15.92
C LYS A 175 -2.60 41.95 -14.85
N ILE A 176 -2.26 41.64 -13.60
CA ILE A 176 -3.15 41.83 -12.46
C ILE A 176 -3.08 43.29 -12.01
N ASN A 177 -4.25 43.91 -11.79
CA ASN A 177 -4.38 45.28 -11.31
C ASN A 177 -4.35 45.31 -9.78
N TRP A 178 -3.17 44.96 -9.23
CA TRP A 178 -2.84 45.06 -7.80
C TRP A 178 -3.12 46.46 -7.25
N LYS A 179 -3.75 46.54 -6.07
CA LYS A 179 -4.18 47.80 -5.45
C LYS A 179 -3.01 48.65 -4.94
N ASP A 180 -1.94 48.01 -4.46
CA ASP A 180 -0.66 48.65 -4.13
C ASP A 180 0.50 47.63 -4.10
N ASP A 181 1.74 48.13 -4.02
CA ASP A 181 2.97 47.32 -4.01
C ASP A 181 3.07 46.33 -2.83
N SER A 182 2.44 46.61 -1.68
CA SER A 182 2.37 45.71 -0.51
C SER A 182 1.26 44.65 -0.61
N LYS A 183 0.54 44.64 -1.74
CA LYS A 183 -0.50 43.67 -2.08
C LYS A 183 -0.20 42.89 -3.36
N ASN A 184 0.86 43.27 -4.07
CA ASN A 184 1.31 42.62 -5.30
C ASN A 184 2.00 41.29 -4.98
N LEU A 185 1.27 40.18 -5.07
CA LEU A 185 1.77 38.88 -4.60
C LEU A 185 2.84 38.28 -5.52
N THR A 186 2.76 38.51 -6.84
CA THR A 186 3.79 38.12 -7.81
C THR A 186 5.11 38.88 -7.64
N LYS A 187 5.06 40.09 -7.08
CA LYS A 187 6.24 40.89 -6.71
C LYS A 187 6.80 40.56 -5.33
N LEU A 188 5.95 40.12 -4.39
CA LEU A 188 6.36 39.75 -3.03
C LEU A 188 6.91 38.31 -2.98
N TYR A 189 6.33 37.41 -3.77
CA TYR A 189 6.73 36.01 -3.92
C TYR A 189 6.86 35.69 -5.43
N PRO A 190 7.89 36.22 -6.11
CA PRO A 190 8.16 35.89 -7.50
C PRO A 190 8.61 34.44 -7.64
N SER A 191 8.26 33.79 -8.75
CA SER A 191 8.83 32.47 -9.05
C SER A 191 10.34 32.60 -9.30
N VAL A 192 11.12 31.71 -8.69
CA VAL A 192 12.58 31.64 -8.80
C VAL A 192 12.94 30.45 -9.68
N LYS A 193 13.70 30.73 -10.74
CA LYS A 193 14.34 29.72 -11.59
C LYS A 193 15.85 29.80 -11.40
N GLU A 194 16.50 28.65 -11.34
CA GLU A 194 17.95 28.53 -11.44
C GLU A 194 18.34 28.27 -12.91
N ASP A 195 19.55 28.69 -13.30
CA ASP A 195 19.89 28.98 -14.71
C ASP A 195 19.93 27.76 -15.67
N ASP A 196 19.76 26.53 -15.17
CA ASP A 196 19.78 25.28 -15.94
C ASP A 196 18.50 24.40 -15.76
N ASP A 197 17.49 24.81 -14.98
CA ASP A 197 16.28 24.00 -14.68
C ASP A 197 14.99 24.40 -15.43
N ASP A 198 14.31 23.40 -16.01
CA ASP A 198 13.00 23.55 -16.65
C ASP A 198 11.90 23.96 -15.65
N LEU A 199 11.97 23.46 -14.42
CA LEU A 199 11.08 23.79 -13.31
C LEU A 199 11.68 24.90 -12.42
N PRO A 200 10.86 25.84 -11.89
CA PRO A 200 11.29 26.73 -10.81
C PRO A 200 11.72 25.97 -9.55
N SER A 201 12.79 26.44 -8.88
CA SER A 201 13.14 25.99 -7.53
C SER A 201 12.23 26.61 -6.46
N ASP A 202 11.57 27.73 -6.77
CA ASP A 202 10.37 28.21 -6.06
C ASP A 202 9.31 28.67 -7.06
N PHE A 203 8.08 28.20 -6.91
CA PHE A 203 6.94 28.64 -7.71
C PHE A 203 6.43 30.03 -7.27
N GLY A 204 6.76 30.47 -6.05
CA GLY A 204 6.30 31.71 -5.46
C GLY A 204 4.77 31.73 -5.30
N SER A 205 4.16 32.91 -5.45
CA SER A 205 2.70 33.05 -5.34
C SER A 205 1.95 32.32 -6.46
N PHE A 206 0.82 31.70 -6.12
CA PHE A 206 -0.14 31.13 -7.08
C PHE A 206 -0.44 32.09 -8.25
N PHE A 207 -0.52 33.39 -7.96
CA PHE A 207 -0.88 34.41 -8.95
C PHE A 207 0.18 34.61 -10.05
N ASN A 208 1.40 34.05 -9.91
CA ASN A 208 2.41 34.04 -10.97
C ASN A 208 1.87 33.39 -12.25
N LEU A 209 1.03 32.35 -12.14
CA LEU A 209 0.36 31.66 -13.25
C LEU A 209 -0.27 32.61 -14.29
N PHE A 210 -0.83 33.73 -13.83
CA PHE A 210 -1.49 34.72 -14.69
C PHE A 210 -0.52 35.69 -15.36
N GLU A 211 0.58 36.07 -14.68
CA GLU A 211 1.53 37.08 -15.18
C GLU A 211 2.74 36.48 -15.91
N THR A 212 3.03 35.18 -15.76
CA THR A 212 4.04 34.44 -16.54
C THR A 212 3.44 33.78 -17.78
N GLU A 213 4.18 33.78 -18.91
CA GLU A 213 3.74 33.10 -20.13
C GLU A 213 3.79 31.58 -19.91
N ALA A 214 4.98 31.08 -19.55
CA ALA A 214 5.19 29.71 -19.14
C ALA A 214 4.33 29.32 -17.93
N ASP A 215 3.83 28.09 -17.99
CA ASP A 215 3.18 27.35 -16.90
C ASP A 215 3.99 26.06 -16.66
N PRO A 216 5.15 26.15 -15.99
CA PRO A 216 6.14 25.07 -16.00
C PRO A 216 5.72 23.83 -15.21
N ALA A 217 4.76 23.97 -14.29
CA ALA A 217 4.17 22.86 -13.54
C ALA A 217 2.88 22.30 -14.19
N ASP A 218 2.53 22.77 -15.40
CA ASP A 218 1.26 22.46 -16.07
C ASP A 218 0.03 22.71 -15.16
N LEU A 219 0.11 23.72 -14.27
CA LEU A 219 -0.87 23.97 -13.21
C LEU A 219 -2.26 24.33 -13.78
N GLY A 220 -2.31 25.04 -14.91
CA GLY A 220 -3.59 25.26 -15.61
C GLY A 220 -4.14 24.00 -16.27
N VAL A 221 -3.29 23.06 -16.68
CA VAL A 221 -3.69 21.75 -17.22
C VAL A 221 -4.28 20.89 -16.11
N LEU A 222 -3.63 20.85 -14.93
CA LEU A 222 -4.14 20.24 -13.70
C LEU A 222 -5.52 20.81 -13.33
N ILE A 223 -5.65 22.15 -13.29
CA ILE A 223 -6.93 22.82 -12.98
C ILE A 223 -8.00 22.45 -14.02
N ALA A 224 -7.67 22.33 -15.31
CA ALA A 224 -8.66 22.10 -16.37
C ALA A 224 -9.05 20.63 -16.60
N ASN A 225 -8.16 19.69 -16.29
CA ASN A 225 -8.32 18.26 -16.58
C ASN A 225 -8.56 17.40 -15.33
N GLU A 226 -8.30 17.89 -14.12
CA GLU A 226 -8.39 17.11 -12.88
C GLU A 226 -9.28 17.83 -11.85
N ILE A 227 -8.86 19.01 -11.39
CA ILE A 227 -9.65 19.76 -10.40
C ILE A 227 -11.02 20.17 -10.96
N PHE A 228 -11.10 20.77 -12.15
CA PHE A 228 -12.38 21.29 -12.66
C PHE A 228 -13.41 20.19 -12.97
N PRO A 229 -13.06 19.04 -13.58
CA PRO A 229 -13.99 17.92 -13.69
C PRO A 229 -14.53 17.47 -12.32
N ASP A 230 -13.66 17.19 -11.35
CA ASP A 230 -14.03 16.40 -10.16
C ASP A 230 -14.04 17.20 -8.85
N VAL A 231 -14.08 18.54 -8.96
CA VAL A 231 -14.14 19.52 -7.84
C VAL A 231 -15.13 19.21 -6.72
N ILE A 232 -16.20 18.44 -6.99
CA ILE A 232 -17.16 18.04 -5.96
C ILE A 232 -16.50 17.08 -4.98
N GLU A 233 -15.72 16.12 -5.46
CA GLU A 233 -15.06 15.13 -4.62
C GLU A 233 -13.93 15.77 -3.81
N TYR A 234 -13.12 16.65 -4.40
CA TYR A 234 -12.16 17.48 -3.65
C TYR A 234 -12.83 18.37 -2.59
N PHE A 235 -14.00 18.95 -2.86
CA PHE A 235 -14.74 19.72 -1.84
C PHE A 235 -15.29 18.85 -0.70
N LEU A 236 -15.72 17.63 -1.00
CA LEU A 236 -16.24 16.68 -0.02
C LEU A 236 -15.13 15.99 0.80
N GLY A 237 -13.90 15.97 0.29
CA GLY A 237 -12.79 15.20 0.84
C GLY A 237 -12.76 13.74 0.36
N ASN A 238 -13.39 13.45 -0.79
CA ASN A 238 -13.52 12.11 -1.37
C ASN A 238 -12.51 11.82 -2.49
N ALA A 239 -11.78 12.83 -2.97
CA ALA A 239 -10.76 12.65 -4.01
C ALA A 239 -9.40 12.42 -3.34
N ASP A 240 -8.72 11.35 -3.75
CA ASP A 240 -7.53 10.83 -3.11
C ASP A 240 -6.44 11.91 -2.94
N GLY A 241 -5.96 12.05 -1.71
CA GLY A 241 -4.93 13.00 -1.32
C GLY A 241 -3.89 12.31 -0.46
N ASP A 242 -2.98 11.58 -1.12
CA ASP A 242 -1.85 10.90 -0.48
C ASP A 242 -1.04 11.87 0.40
N ASP A 243 -0.62 11.36 1.56
CA ASP A 243 0.57 11.76 2.32
C ASP A 243 0.84 13.28 2.46
N LEU A 244 0.01 13.96 3.26
CA LEU A 244 0.46 15.13 4.02
C LEU A 244 0.84 14.71 5.44
N ASP A 245 2.04 14.16 5.59
CA ASP A 245 2.60 13.75 6.88
C ASP A 245 2.58 14.89 7.91
N SER A 246 1.94 14.63 9.05
CA SER A 246 2.11 15.47 10.24
C SER A 246 3.25 14.90 11.08
N GLU A 247 4.49 15.13 10.65
CA GLU A 247 5.66 14.83 11.48
C GLU A 247 5.72 15.81 12.66
N ASP A 248 5.33 15.31 13.84
CA ASP A 248 5.64 15.95 15.14
C ASP A 248 7.17 15.83 15.38
N GLU A 249 7.94 16.82 14.91
CA GLU A 249 9.37 16.95 15.24
C GLU A 249 9.54 17.38 16.72
N ASP A 250 9.84 16.42 17.60
CA ASP A 250 10.38 16.66 18.94
C ASP A 250 11.91 16.91 18.84
N ASP A 251 12.39 18.07 19.32
CA ASP A 251 13.81 18.39 19.48
C ASP A 251 14.52 17.45 20.48
N GLU A 252 15.79 17.11 20.25
CA GLU A 252 16.84 17.27 21.29
C GLU A 252 18.25 17.37 20.68
N GLU A 253 19.09 18.22 21.28
CA GLU A 253 20.45 18.60 20.83
C GLU A 253 21.53 17.62 21.33
N ASP A 254 22.70 17.53 20.66
CA ASP A 254 23.98 17.98 21.26
C ASP A 254 25.25 17.74 20.40
N ASP A 255 26.28 18.55 20.70
CA ASP A 255 27.73 18.38 20.50
C ASP A 255 28.32 18.20 19.07
N GLU A 256 28.61 19.35 18.48
CA GLU A 256 29.88 19.73 17.83
C GLU A 256 30.95 18.63 17.58
N ASN A 257 31.36 18.43 16.32
CA ASN A 257 32.77 18.65 15.90
C ASN A 257 32.95 18.68 14.36
N GLU A 258 33.99 19.37 13.90
CA GLU A 258 34.28 19.66 12.49
C GLU A 258 35.10 18.55 11.79
N GLU A 259 34.75 18.18 10.54
CA GLU A 259 35.72 18.14 9.41
C GLU A 259 35.00 17.90 8.06
N GLU A 260 35.11 18.87 7.13
CA GLU A 260 34.58 18.79 5.76
C GLU A 260 35.42 17.82 4.89
N ILE A 261 34.77 16.87 4.20
CA ILE A 261 35.47 15.83 3.41
C ILE A 261 35.38 16.11 1.89
N ASP A 262 36.39 16.80 1.36
CA ASP A 262 36.71 16.85 -0.08
C ASP A 262 36.96 15.44 -0.64
N LEU A 263 36.02 14.94 -1.45
CA LEU A 263 36.07 13.59 -2.04
C LEU A 263 36.94 13.49 -3.30
N GLU A 264 37.41 14.59 -3.89
CA GLU A 264 38.17 14.59 -5.16
C GLU A 264 39.70 14.59 -4.95
N LYS A 265 40.26 13.78 -4.04
CA LYS A 265 41.71 13.56 -3.98
C LYS A 265 42.12 12.25 -3.28
N PRO A 266 42.91 11.35 -3.92
CA PRO A 266 43.28 10.05 -3.33
C PRO A 266 44.30 10.21 -2.19
N ARG A 267 43.85 10.04 -0.94
CA ARG A 267 44.68 10.20 0.27
C ARG A 267 45.77 9.11 0.37
N ALA A 268 47.03 9.50 0.21
CA ALA A 268 48.16 8.57 0.16
C ALA A 268 48.53 7.96 1.53
N LYS A 269 48.85 6.65 1.56
CA LYS A 269 49.36 5.96 2.76
C LYS A 269 50.66 6.59 3.26
N LYS A 270 50.72 6.95 4.56
CA LYS A 270 51.97 7.10 5.32
C LYS A 270 51.94 6.23 6.56
N ALA A 271 52.96 5.38 6.70
CA ALA A 271 53.19 4.57 7.88
C ALA A 271 53.84 5.39 9.02
N LYS A 272 53.70 4.89 10.24
CA LYS A 272 54.32 5.47 11.45
C LYS A 272 55.85 5.29 11.39
N ASN A 273 56.61 6.33 11.71
CA ASN A 273 58.08 6.23 11.76
C ASN A 273 58.54 5.36 12.95
N ALA A 274 59.29 4.31 12.66
CA ALA A 274 60.29 3.75 13.56
C ALA A 274 61.60 3.61 12.76
N ARG A 275 62.68 4.20 13.25
CA ARG A 275 63.96 4.32 12.53
C ARG A 275 65.07 3.62 13.31
N GLU A 276 65.26 2.34 13.05
CA GLU A 276 66.59 1.74 13.13
C GLU A 276 67.27 1.81 11.76
N ALA A 277 68.58 1.59 11.72
CA ALA A 277 69.37 1.73 10.51
C ALA A 277 70.32 0.54 10.36
N GLU A 278 70.40 -0.05 9.15
CA GLU A 278 71.68 -0.30 8.49
C GLU A 278 71.56 -0.71 7.01
N ASN A 279 72.54 -0.25 6.22
CA ASN A 279 73.21 -0.88 5.06
C ASN A 279 72.47 -1.67 3.93
N ARG A 280 72.67 -1.14 2.69
CA ARG A 280 73.09 -1.83 1.42
C ARG A 280 72.09 -2.37 0.38
N LEU A 281 72.04 -1.65 -0.76
CA LEU A 281 72.33 -2.07 -2.16
C LEU A 281 71.64 -3.32 -2.78
N GLY A 282 71.01 -3.20 -3.98
CA GLY A 282 70.74 -4.44 -4.76
C GLY A 282 69.96 -4.53 -6.10
N GLY A 283 69.74 -3.50 -6.93
CA GLY A 283 69.44 -3.66 -8.39
C GLY A 283 68.08 -4.28 -8.88
N PRO A 284 67.82 -4.35 -10.21
CA PRO A 284 66.46 -4.58 -10.79
C PRO A 284 66.37 -5.60 -11.98
N MET A 285 65.21 -5.61 -12.70
CA MET A 285 64.86 -6.30 -13.98
C MET A 285 64.39 -7.79 -13.92
N ALA A 286 63.65 -8.38 -14.89
CA ALA A 286 62.63 -7.88 -15.86
C ALA A 286 61.98 -9.06 -16.68
N ALA A 287 60.82 -8.77 -17.33
CA ALA A 287 60.33 -9.31 -18.63
C ALA A 287 59.70 -10.74 -18.82
N ASN A 288 58.51 -10.71 -19.47
CA ASN A 288 57.97 -11.57 -20.57
C ASN A 288 57.82 -13.12 -20.50
N GLY A 289 56.64 -13.60 -20.95
CA GLY A 289 56.45 -14.94 -21.56
C GLY A 289 54.99 -15.38 -21.82
N ARG A 290 54.65 -15.85 -23.04
CA ARG A 290 53.35 -16.49 -23.40
C ARG A 290 53.55 -17.79 -24.20
N ARG A 291 52.77 -18.86 -23.94
CA ARG A 291 52.27 -19.85 -24.93
C ARG A 291 51.21 -20.82 -24.34
N ALA A 292 50.57 -21.68 -25.16
CA ALA A 292 49.29 -22.34 -24.82
C ALA A 292 48.94 -23.64 -25.61
N LYS A 293 47.93 -24.39 -25.10
CA LYS A 293 47.00 -25.36 -25.80
C LYS A 293 47.63 -26.65 -26.41
N PRO A 294 46.88 -27.62 -27.02
CA PRO A 294 45.42 -27.79 -27.33
C PRO A 294 44.70 -28.87 -26.44
N THR A 295 43.72 -29.76 -26.73
CA THR A 295 43.08 -30.40 -27.95
C THR A 295 41.66 -31.03 -27.70
N THR A 296 40.81 -31.14 -28.76
CA THR A 296 39.79 -32.21 -29.08
C THR A 296 38.56 -32.51 -28.17
N ALA A 297 37.43 -33.15 -28.59
CA ALA A 297 36.71 -33.29 -29.90
C ALA A 297 35.38 -34.14 -29.85
N TRP A 298 34.30 -33.68 -30.53
CA TRP A 298 33.13 -34.45 -31.10
C TRP A 298 32.15 -35.15 -30.08
N CYS A 299 30.90 -35.57 -30.37
CA CYS A 299 30.03 -35.66 -31.58
C CYS A 299 28.51 -35.64 -31.21
N LEU A 300 27.58 -35.47 -32.17
CA LEU A 300 26.11 -35.70 -31.99
C LEU A 300 25.40 -36.13 -33.30
N GLY A 301 24.15 -36.62 -33.24
CA GLY A 301 23.34 -37.03 -34.41
C GLY A 301 21.80 -37.05 -34.16
N PRO A 302 20.94 -37.12 -35.21
CA PRO A 302 19.55 -36.60 -35.16
C PRO A 302 18.43 -37.60 -35.55
N TYR A 303 17.13 -37.22 -35.43
CA TYR A 303 16.13 -37.31 -36.55
C TYR A 303 14.68 -36.83 -36.26
N LEU A 304 14.01 -36.41 -37.35
CA LEU A 304 12.58 -36.54 -37.73
C LEU A 304 11.51 -35.47 -37.36
N LYS A 305 10.44 -35.46 -38.19
CA LYS A 305 9.35 -34.47 -38.34
C LYS A 305 7.97 -35.15 -38.27
N LEU A 306 6.90 -34.39 -37.97
CA LEU A 306 5.65 -34.18 -38.78
C LEU A 306 4.41 -33.91 -37.92
N GLY A 307 3.47 -33.08 -38.40
CA GLY A 307 2.05 -33.12 -37.97
C GLY A 307 1.31 -31.78 -37.82
N SER A 308 0.31 -31.54 -38.68
CA SER A 308 -0.81 -30.57 -38.57
C SER A 308 -1.93 -31.09 -39.53
N PRO A 309 -3.24 -30.76 -39.43
CA PRO A 309 -3.76 -29.37 -39.30
C PRO A 309 -5.12 -29.13 -38.57
N THR A 310 -5.40 -27.83 -38.34
CA THR A 310 -6.70 -27.09 -38.29
C THR A 310 -8.07 -27.79 -38.15
N VAL A 311 -8.91 -27.26 -37.24
CA VAL A 311 -10.35 -26.92 -37.45
C VAL A 311 -10.65 -25.62 -36.66
N ALA A 312 -11.66 -24.83 -37.06
CA ALA A 312 -12.15 -23.64 -36.34
C ALA A 312 -13.69 -23.52 -36.44
N PHE A 313 -14.36 -22.81 -35.51
CA PHE A 313 -15.43 -21.81 -35.77
C PHE A 313 -16.02 -21.15 -34.49
N VAL A 314 -15.93 -19.82 -34.41
CA VAL A 314 -16.93 -18.80 -33.99
C VAL A 314 -17.92 -19.05 -32.83
N SER A 315 -17.93 -18.11 -31.87
CA SER A 315 -19.15 -17.41 -31.38
C SER A 315 -18.79 -16.02 -30.83
N PHE A 316 -19.78 -15.13 -30.70
CA PHE A 316 -19.61 -13.67 -30.53
C PHE A 316 -20.54 -13.12 -29.41
N LEU A 317 -20.36 -11.83 -29.05
CA LEU A 317 -21.10 -11.05 -28.04
C LEU A 317 -20.72 -11.38 -26.58
N SER A 318 -20.53 -10.41 -25.68
CA SER A 318 -20.95 -9.00 -25.69
C SER A 318 -19.81 -8.02 -25.36
N PHE A 319 -19.77 -6.87 -26.03
CA PHE A 319 -18.69 -5.87 -25.87
C PHE A 319 -19.26 -4.45 -25.95
N SER A 320 -19.68 -3.87 -24.82
CA SER A 320 -20.19 -2.48 -24.70
C SER A 320 -20.18 -2.02 -23.23
N PHE A 321 -19.06 -1.42 -22.77
CA PHE A 321 -19.06 -0.40 -21.69
C PHE A 321 -17.68 0.29 -21.51
N PHE A 322 -16.58 -0.41 -21.80
CA PHE A 322 -15.22 0.02 -21.48
C PHE A 322 -14.61 1.17 -22.32
N LEU A 323 -15.29 1.69 -23.34
CA LEU A 323 -14.66 2.58 -24.34
C LEU A 323 -14.57 4.06 -23.93
N SER A 324 -15.23 4.48 -22.85
CA SER A 324 -15.29 5.91 -22.47
C SER A 324 -14.13 6.41 -21.60
N PHE A 325 -13.45 5.53 -20.86
CA PHE A 325 -12.44 5.95 -19.87
C PHE A 325 -11.00 5.91 -20.42
N ALA A 326 -10.70 4.94 -21.27
CA ALA A 326 -9.36 4.72 -21.83
C ALA A 326 -8.86 5.82 -22.79
N LEU A 327 -9.72 6.76 -23.19
CA LEU A 327 -9.38 7.86 -24.10
C LEU A 327 -8.97 9.15 -23.38
N TYR A 328 -9.20 9.26 -22.06
CA TYR A 328 -8.89 10.48 -21.29
C TYR A 328 -7.42 10.55 -20.87
N GLN A 329 -6.92 9.48 -20.24
CA GLN A 329 -5.56 9.35 -19.69
C GLN A 329 -4.43 9.35 -20.75
N ARG A 330 -4.75 9.34 -22.05
CA ARG A 330 -3.76 9.08 -23.11
C ARG A 330 -3.00 10.32 -23.61
N HIS A 331 -3.47 11.53 -23.28
CA HIS A 331 -2.92 12.76 -23.85
C HIS A 331 -1.73 13.34 -23.07
N SER A 332 -1.74 13.36 -21.73
CA SER A 332 -0.64 13.94 -20.93
C SER A 332 0.70 13.22 -21.15
N PHE A 333 0.66 11.89 -21.25
CA PHE A 333 1.86 11.04 -21.34
C PHE A 333 2.71 11.26 -22.61
N ARG A 334 2.20 11.97 -23.63
CA ARG A 334 2.94 12.25 -24.88
C ARG A 334 3.79 13.51 -24.84
N SER A 335 3.46 14.53 -24.03
CA SER A 335 4.21 15.80 -24.07
C SER A 335 5.58 15.69 -23.39
N PHE A 336 5.66 14.95 -22.29
CA PHE A 336 6.87 14.84 -21.45
C PHE A 336 8.10 14.23 -22.18
N ILE A 337 7.91 13.55 -23.31
CA ILE A 337 8.96 12.78 -23.99
C ILE A 337 9.82 13.62 -24.96
N MET A 338 9.40 14.84 -25.34
CA MET A 338 10.07 15.59 -26.43
C MET A 338 11.17 16.60 -26.03
N LYS A 339 11.20 17.12 -24.79
CA LYS A 339 12.12 18.22 -24.41
C LYS A 339 13.61 17.85 -24.34
N LEU A 340 13.96 16.58 -24.15
CA LEU A 340 15.27 16.15 -23.62
C LEU A 340 16.42 16.11 -24.67
N SER A 341 16.62 17.18 -25.47
CA SER A 341 17.55 17.16 -26.64
C SER A 341 18.16 18.49 -27.15
N ALA A 342 18.45 19.49 -26.30
CA ALA A 342 19.49 20.55 -26.53
C ALA A 342 19.67 21.45 -25.26
N GLY A 343 20.83 22.05 -24.94
CA GLY A 343 22.17 21.93 -25.56
C GLY A 343 23.23 23.01 -25.19
N ILE A 344 23.81 22.95 -23.97
CA ILE A 344 25.17 23.39 -23.53
C ILE A 344 25.79 24.71 -24.11
N LEU A 345 26.09 25.74 -23.26
CA LEU A 345 27.46 26.34 -23.05
C LEU A 345 27.56 27.63 -22.16
N SER A 346 28.20 27.50 -20.98
CA SER A 346 29.37 28.31 -20.49
C SER A 346 29.31 29.75 -19.86
N VAL A 347 29.70 29.83 -18.56
CA VAL A 347 30.45 30.88 -17.76
C VAL A 347 29.89 32.32 -17.58
N ALA A 348 29.90 33.03 -16.43
CA ALA A 348 30.79 33.06 -15.24
C ALA A 348 30.34 34.03 -14.07
N SER A 349 30.85 33.77 -12.85
CA SER A 349 31.23 34.71 -11.75
C SER A 349 30.19 35.45 -10.85
N LEU A 350 30.13 34.99 -9.57
CA LEU A 350 30.14 35.67 -8.24
C LEU A 350 30.37 37.22 -8.16
N PRO A 351 29.96 37.93 -7.06
CA PRO A 351 29.84 37.43 -5.67
C PRO A 351 28.64 37.88 -4.79
N ALA A 352 28.56 37.25 -3.62
CA ALA A 352 27.55 37.42 -2.55
C ALA A 352 27.51 38.78 -1.81
N LEU A 353 26.42 38.99 -1.07
CA LEU A 353 26.41 39.74 0.19
C LEU A 353 25.37 39.16 1.18
N ALA A 354 25.75 38.93 2.43
CA ALA A 354 24.85 38.47 3.49
C ALA A 354 24.49 39.62 4.45
N LEU A 355 23.34 39.51 5.14
CA LEU A 355 23.07 40.21 6.40
C LEU A 355 21.89 39.57 7.15
N ALA A 356 22.04 39.34 8.46
CA ALA A 356 21.05 38.65 9.30
C ALA A 356 20.37 39.60 10.30
N ASN A 357 19.15 39.25 10.70
CA ASN A 357 18.42 39.59 11.95
C ASN A 357 17.13 38.73 11.96
N GLY A 358 16.65 38.14 13.04
CA GLY A 358 17.02 38.22 14.46
C GLY A 358 15.83 38.65 15.32
N HIS A 359 15.69 38.09 16.54
CA HIS A 359 14.49 38.08 17.43
C HIS A 359 13.37 37.14 16.93
N GLY A 360 12.69 36.31 17.75
CA GLY A 360 12.86 36.02 19.20
C GLY A 360 11.55 35.45 19.81
N PRO A 361 11.52 34.20 20.34
CA PRO A 361 10.26 33.48 20.64
C PRO A 361 9.69 33.69 22.05
N PHE A 362 8.48 33.13 22.29
CA PHE A 362 7.80 33.07 23.60
C PHE A 362 7.24 31.66 23.86
N ASN A 363 7.64 31.05 24.98
CA ASN A 363 7.30 29.66 25.36
C ASN A 363 5.85 29.49 25.85
N HIS A 364 5.37 28.23 25.84
CA HIS A 364 4.52 27.72 26.93
C HIS A 364 4.71 26.20 27.17
N HIS A 365 5.18 25.81 28.36
CA HIS A 365 5.29 24.40 28.77
C HIS A 365 3.94 23.77 29.16
N VAL A 366 3.85 22.44 29.01
CA VAL A 366 2.85 21.60 29.70
C VAL A 366 3.52 20.79 30.82
N GLY A 367 3.02 20.90 32.05
CA GLY A 367 3.56 20.20 33.22
C GLY A 367 2.69 19.02 33.68
N ARG A 368 3.28 17.81 33.73
CA ARG A 368 2.60 16.57 34.16
C ARG A 368 2.77 16.34 35.67
N GLN A 369 1.67 16.10 36.40
CA GLN A 369 1.73 15.50 37.74
C GLN A 369 0.65 14.44 37.96
N VAL A 370 1.00 13.46 38.79
CA VAL A 370 0.20 12.30 39.19
C VAL A 370 -0.05 12.39 40.69
N LEU A 371 -1.26 12.10 41.16
CA LEU A 371 -1.54 11.32 42.38
C LEU A 371 -3.05 11.05 42.53
N ALA A 372 -3.40 10.12 43.41
CA ALA A 372 -4.76 9.59 43.56
C ALA A 372 -5.24 9.57 45.03
N ALA A 373 -6.51 9.20 45.18
CA ALA A 373 -7.18 8.71 46.40
C ALA A 373 -7.83 9.69 47.40
N SER A 374 -9.17 9.71 47.32
CA SER A 374 -10.09 9.33 48.41
C SER A 374 -10.78 10.37 49.31
N SER A 375 -12.04 10.01 49.63
CA SER A 375 -12.93 10.41 50.73
C SER A 375 -13.98 11.52 50.47
N ALA A 376 -15.13 11.35 51.12
CA ALA A 376 -16.44 11.91 50.74
C ALA A 376 -17.10 12.71 51.88
N ALA A 377 -18.14 13.51 51.57
CA ALA A 377 -19.41 13.56 52.33
C ALA A 377 -20.49 14.48 51.70
N SER A 378 -21.77 14.14 51.90
CA SER A 378 -22.98 14.99 52.17
C SER A 378 -23.23 16.34 51.46
N SER A 379 -24.47 16.76 51.14
CA SER A 379 -25.81 16.13 51.24
C SER A 379 -26.94 17.01 50.64
N SER A 380 -28.12 16.40 50.47
CA SER A 380 -29.48 16.99 50.59
C SER A 380 -29.99 18.05 49.59
N ALA A 381 -31.18 17.80 49.05
CA ALA A 381 -31.91 18.62 48.07
C ALA A 381 -32.85 19.70 48.69
N GLY A 382 -33.39 20.57 47.83
CA GLY A 382 -34.53 21.47 48.09
C GLY A 382 -35.24 21.86 46.78
N SER A 383 -36.56 22.09 46.79
CA SER A 383 -37.39 22.22 45.57
C SER A 383 -38.62 23.14 45.74
N SER A 384 -39.49 23.22 44.70
CA SER A 384 -40.67 24.11 44.49
C SER A 384 -40.36 25.58 44.16
N SER A 385 -40.99 26.31 43.20
CA SER A 385 -42.37 26.39 42.62
C SER A 385 -43.38 27.17 43.51
N VAL A 386 -44.36 27.96 43.04
CA VAL A 386 -45.32 27.86 41.90
C VAL A 386 -45.70 29.27 41.31
N ALA A 387 -46.47 29.29 40.21
CA ALA A 387 -47.05 30.37 39.37
C ALA A 387 -48.06 31.36 40.08
N ALA A 388 -48.83 32.28 39.46
CA ALA A 388 -49.37 32.40 38.09
C ALA A 388 -49.97 33.80 37.70
N SER A 389 -50.41 33.93 36.43
CA SER A 389 -51.38 34.90 35.83
C SER A 389 -50.97 36.40 35.67
N GLY A 390 -51.48 37.16 34.69
CA GLY A 390 -52.18 36.81 33.43
C GLY A 390 -53.10 37.92 32.85
N ALA A 391 -52.83 38.41 31.62
CA ALA A 391 -53.70 39.33 30.83
C ALA A 391 -53.31 39.31 29.32
N SER A 392 -54.14 39.85 28.41
CA SER A 392 -54.10 39.47 26.97
C SER A 392 -54.56 40.55 25.95
N SER A 393 -53.95 40.59 24.75
CA SER A 393 -54.66 40.96 23.49
C SER A 393 -53.91 40.65 22.17
N ALA A 394 -54.46 39.71 21.39
CA ALA A 394 -54.48 39.55 19.91
C ALA A 394 -53.31 40.02 19.01
N HIS A 395 -52.74 39.08 18.23
CA HIS A 395 -53.15 38.87 16.82
C HIS A 395 -52.85 37.44 16.31
N SER A 396 -53.37 37.11 15.12
CA SER A 396 -53.27 35.83 14.39
C SER A 396 -51.87 35.56 13.82
N SER A 397 -51.48 34.34 13.38
CA SER A 397 -52.20 33.08 13.08
C SER A 397 -51.27 31.87 13.26
N GLY A 398 -51.79 30.71 13.67
CA GLY A 398 -51.00 29.48 13.80
C GLY A 398 -51.10 28.53 12.60
N ALA A 399 -49.97 27.94 12.19
CA ALA A 399 -49.90 26.76 11.33
C ALA A 399 -48.71 25.89 11.76
N THR A 400 -48.90 24.58 11.65
CA THR A 400 -47.98 23.47 11.99
C THR A 400 -46.51 23.69 11.59
N SER A 401 -45.60 23.51 12.54
CA SER A 401 -44.17 23.30 12.27
C SER A 401 -43.92 21.91 11.67
N ALA A 402 -43.98 21.80 10.35
CA ALA A 402 -43.41 20.64 9.66
C ALA A 402 -41.88 20.66 9.78
N ALA A 403 -41.27 19.50 10.04
CA ALA A 403 -39.82 19.38 9.94
C ALA A 403 -39.39 19.60 8.49
N ALA A 404 -38.30 20.34 8.27
CA ALA A 404 -37.73 20.49 6.94
C ALA A 404 -37.23 19.12 6.42
N PRO A 405 -37.48 18.77 5.15
CA PRO A 405 -36.98 17.52 4.61
C PRO A 405 -35.46 17.59 4.50
N THR A 406 -34.77 16.59 5.07
CA THR A 406 -33.36 16.33 4.76
C THR A 406 -33.22 16.10 3.25
N PRO A 407 -32.25 16.73 2.56
CA PRO A 407 -31.98 16.45 1.16
C PRO A 407 -31.25 15.10 1.04
N SER A 408 -32.02 14.01 1.17
CA SER A 408 -31.57 12.65 0.92
C SER A 408 -31.40 12.45 -0.58
N GLY A 409 -30.31 12.98 -1.14
CA GLY A 409 -29.68 12.33 -2.29
C GLY A 409 -29.32 10.88 -1.91
N PRO A 410 -29.31 9.94 -2.87
CA PRO A 410 -28.86 8.60 -2.58
C PRO A 410 -27.37 8.64 -2.20
N VAL A 411 -27.08 8.33 -0.94
CA VAL A 411 -25.77 7.74 -0.58
C VAL A 411 -25.59 6.52 -1.49
N PRO A 412 -24.41 6.27 -2.09
CA PRO A 412 -24.15 5.04 -2.84
C PRO A 412 -24.50 3.84 -1.96
N SER A 413 -25.57 3.13 -2.32
CA SER A 413 -26.24 2.20 -1.43
C SER A 413 -25.61 0.82 -1.53
N VAL A 414 -24.50 0.62 -0.82
CA VAL A 414 -23.78 -0.67 -0.78
C VAL A 414 -24.74 -1.79 -0.40
N SER A 415 -24.84 -2.80 -1.27
CA SER A 415 -25.88 -3.83 -1.21
C SER A 415 -25.42 -5.09 -0.47
N LEU A 416 -25.03 -4.96 0.80
CA LEU A 416 -24.59 -6.08 1.63
C LEU A 416 -25.68 -7.16 1.76
N LEU A 417 -25.31 -8.41 1.48
CA LEU A 417 -26.14 -9.61 1.58
C LEU A 417 -26.40 -10.02 3.03
N SER A 418 -25.50 -9.62 3.94
CA SER A 418 -25.53 -9.95 5.36
C SER A 418 -24.73 -8.93 6.16
N THR A 419 -25.08 -8.78 7.44
CA THR A 419 -24.36 -7.95 8.42
C THR A 419 -24.39 -8.67 9.76
N ASN A 420 -23.42 -8.39 10.63
CA ASN A 420 -23.38 -8.95 11.97
C ASN A 420 -24.55 -8.36 12.80
N PRO A 421 -25.47 -9.16 13.39
CA PRO A 421 -26.58 -8.64 14.18
C PRO A 421 -26.18 -7.87 15.44
N THR A 422 -24.90 -7.88 15.84
CA THR A 422 -24.34 -7.09 16.93
C THR A 422 -23.33 -6.02 16.47
N ALA A 423 -23.26 -5.70 15.18
CA ALA A 423 -22.47 -4.58 14.67
C ALA A 423 -22.95 -3.25 15.27
N ILE A 424 -22.02 -2.33 15.52
CA ILE A 424 -22.41 -0.92 15.74
C ILE A 424 -22.84 -0.28 14.42
N PRO A 425 -23.77 0.69 14.40
CA PRO A 425 -24.23 1.29 13.15
C PRO A 425 -23.09 1.97 12.39
N LEU A 426 -23.02 1.78 11.07
CA LEU A 426 -22.00 2.39 10.18
C LEU A 426 -21.71 3.87 10.47
N GLN A 427 -22.72 4.67 10.80
CA GLN A 427 -22.58 6.11 11.12
C GLN A 427 -21.81 6.39 12.43
N SER A 428 -21.35 5.33 13.11
CA SER A 428 -20.55 5.35 14.35
C SER A 428 -19.09 4.93 14.12
N ILE A 429 -18.80 4.28 12.98
CA ILE A 429 -17.45 3.84 12.58
C ILE A 429 -16.80 5.02 11.83
N VAL A 430 -16.13 5.88 12.59
CA VAL A 430 -15.58 7.16 12.11
C VAL A 430 -14.24 7.50 12.78
N ALA A 431 -13.47 8.41 12.19
CA ALA A 431 -12.29 8.99 12.82
C ALA A 431 -12.63 9.59 14.20
N GLY A 432 -11.74 9.39 15.18
CA GLY A 432 -11.94 9.87 16.55
C GLY A 432 -13.12 9.25 17.31
N ALA A 433 -13.71 8.15 16.84
CA ALA A 433 -14.74 7.41 17.58
C ALA A 433 -14.23 6.98 18.97
N PRO A 434 -15.05 7.05 20.05
CA PRO A 434 -14.58 6.71 21.40
C PRO A 434 -14.15 5.25 21.51
N SER A 435 -12.91 5.00 21.96
CA SER A 435 -12.35 3.66 22.01
C SER A 435 -13.17 2.71 22.90
N ALA A 436 -13.55 1.57 22.35
CA ALA A 436 -14.24 0.51 23.07
C ALA A 436 -13.28 -0.21 24.05
N ALA A 437 -13.81 -0.73 25.15
CA ALA A 437 -13.06 -1.58 26.05
C ALA A 437 -12.93 -2.99 25.45
N THR A 438 -11.77 -3.30 24.88
CA THR A 438 -11.52 -4.55 24.15
C THR A 438 -11.38 -5.75 25.09
N LYS A 439 -11.58 -6.95 24.55
CA LYS A 439 -11.45 -8.19 25.32
C LYS A 439 -9.99 -8.48 25.68
N ALA A 440 -9.73 -8.94 26.90
CA ALA A 440 -8.41 -9.46 27.26
C ALA A 440 -8.07 -10.71 26.42
N PRO A 441 -6.84 -10.84 25.89
CA PRO A 441 -6.45 -11.99 25.08
C PRO A 441 -6.40 -13.28 25.90
N SER A 442 -6.63 -14.41 25.24
CA SER A 442 -6.43 -15.75 25.81
C SER A 442 -4.95 -15.95 26.17
N THR A 443 -4.67 -16.24 27.43
CA THR A 443 -3.29 -16.49 27.90
C THR A 443 -2.97 -17.98 27.94
N PHE A 444 -1.79 -18.37 27.46
CA PHE A 444 -1.35 -19.75 27.37
C PHE A 444 -0.20 -20.06 28.34
N ALA A 445 -0.08 -21.32 28.76
CA ALA A 445 1.03 -21.77 29.57
C ALA A 445 2.26 -22.06 28.69
N ALA A 446 3.45 -21.80 29.20
CA ALA A 446 4.69 -22.22 28.56
C ALA A 446 4.68 -23.74 28.28
N ALA A 447 5.25 -24.14 27.15
CA ALA A 447 5.22 -25.47 26.56
C ALA A 447 3.84 -25.98 26.08
N ALA A 448 2.78 -25.16 26.06
CA ALA A 448 1.57 -25.48 25.29
C ALA A 448 1.86 -25.49 23.77
N THR A 449 1.13 -26.30 23.01
CA THR A 449 1.32 -26.46 21.55
C THR A 449 0.00 -26.25 20.80
N PRO A 450 -0.02 -25.57 19.64
CA PRO A 450 -1.22 -25.44 18.82
C PRO A 450 -1.68 -26.81 18.32
N SER A 451 -3.00 -27.04 18.29
CA SER A 451 -3.58 -28.28 17.75
C SER A 451 -3.63 -28.31 16.22
N SER A 452 -3.53 -27.14 15.58
CA SER A 452 -3.55 -26.93 14.13
C SER A 452 -2.21 -27.24 13.44
N ILE A 453 -1.10 -27.24 14.18
CA ILE A 453 0.25 -27.45 13.63
C ILE A 453 0.91 -28.67 14.31
N PRO A 454 0.84 -29.87 13.69
CA PRO A 454 1.53 -31.04 14.19
C PRO A 454 3.04 -30.80 14.33
N ASN A 455 3.62 -31.32 15.41
CA ASN A 455 5.05 -31.19 15.75
C ASN A 455 5.54 -29.76 16.07
N ALA A 456 4.64 -28.78 16.22
CA ALA A 456 5.00 -27.44 16.69
C ALA A 456 5.78 -27.51 18.02
N PRO A 457 6.88 -26.74 18.17
CA PRO A 457 7.52 -26.50 19.46
C PRO A 457 6.52 -25.99 20.51
N GLY A 458 6.70 -26.41 21.76
CA GLY A 458 5.92 -25.86 22.86
C GLY A 458 6.28 -24.40 23.12
N LEU A 459 5.26 -23.56 23.35
CA LEU A 459 5.39 -22.11 23.50
C LEU A 459 6.50 -21.68 24.48
N PRO A 460 7.33 -20.71 24.12
CA PRO A 460 8.24 -20.02 25.02
C PRO A 460 7.56 -19.46 26.27
N ASP A 461 8.37 -19.30 27.31
CA ASP A 461 7.99 -18.67 28.58
C ASP A 461 8.18 -17.16 28.47
N LEU A 462 7.07 -16.43 28.32
CA LEU A 462 7.05 -14.98 28.16
C LEU A 462 7.75 -14.22 29.29
N THR A 463 7.87 -14.80 30.50
CA THR A 463 8.59 -14.16 31.61
C THR A 463 10.10 -14.04 31.39
N LYS A 464 10.64 -14.71 30.36
CA LYS A 464 12.04 -14.62 29.93
C LYS A 464 12.28 -13.58 28.83
N ILE A 465 11.23 -13.00 28.26
CA ILE A 465 11.34 -11.94 27.26
C ILE A 465 11.54 -10.60 27.98
N SER A 466 12.61 -9.89 27.62
CA SER A 466 12.89 -8.54 28.13
C SER A 466 12.90 -7.57 26.96
N PRO A 467 12.04 -6.54 26.93
CA PRO A 467 12.03 -5.56 25.85
C PRO A 467 13.39 -4.85 25.64
N ALA A 468 14.17 -4.68 26.71
CA ALA A 468 15.52 -4.09 26.65
C ALA A 468 16.57 -4.94 25.89
N ASN A 469 16.22 -6.14 25.42
CA ASN A 469 17.06 -6.97 24.54
C ASN A 469 16.73 -6.80 23.04
N TYR A 470 15.85 -5.86 22.69
CA TYR A 470 15.36 -5.57 21.34
C TYR A 470 15.60 -4.08 20.99
N PRO A 471 15.45 -3.69 19.71
CA PRO A 471 15.50 -2.28 19.31
C PRO A 471 14.38 -1.44 19.95
N ALA A 472 14.45 -0.12 19.75
CA ALA A 472 13.35 0.78 20.08
C ALA A 472 12.06 0.37 19.34
N LEU A 473 10.92 0.65 19.95
CA LEU A 473 9.62 0.45 19.30
C LEU A 473 9.43 1.52 18.22
N ASP A 474 8.85 1.14 17.09
CA ASP A 474 8.43 2.04 16.01
C ASP A 474 9.56 2.95 15.47
N LYS A 475 10.81 2.43 15.49
CA LYS A 475 12.02 3.04 14.90
C LYS A 475 12.91 1.97 14.28
N LEU A 476 13.65 2.35 13.23
CA LEU A 476 14.58 1.46 12.50
C LEU A 476 15.60 0.79 13.44
N PRO A 477 15.81 -0.54 13.38
CA PRO A 477 16.80 -1.23 14.19
C PRO A 477 18.26 -0.87 13.85
N PRO A 478 19.15 -0.79 14.85
CA PRO A 478 20.57 -0.51 14.63
C PRO A 478 21.29 -1.68 13.93
N THR A 479 22.02 -1.35 12.87
CA THR A 479 22.68 -2.33 11.98
C THR A 479 24.04 -2.82 12.48
N ASP A 480 24.62 -2.16 13.48
CA ASP A 480 25.95 -2.46 14.06
C ASP A 480 25.92 -3.64 15.05
N SER A 481 24.74 -4.00 15.57
CA SER A 481 24.58 -5.02 16.59
C SER A 481 25.13 -6.40 16.15
N PRO A 482 25.72 -7.20 17.06
CA PRO A 482 26.32 -8.50 16.71
C PRO A 482 25.33 -9.46 16.02
N GLN A 483 24.05 -9.36 16.34
CA GLN A 483 22.97 -10.11 15.72
C GLN A 483 22.78 -9.71 14.24
N VAL A 484 22.66 -8.41 13.95
CA VAL A 484 22.49 -7.92 12.57
C VAL A 484 23.76 -8.15 11.74
N GLN A 485 24.93 -7.95 12.32
CA GLN A 485 26.22 -8.26 11.66
C GLN A 485 26.34 -9.75 11.30
N GLN A 486 25.80 -10.66 12.11
CA GLN A 486 25.70 -12.09 11.76
C GLN A 486 24.68 -12.32 10.62
N TRP A 487 23.50 -11.69 10.65
CA TRP A 487 22.50 -11.83 9.59
C TRP A 487 22.99 -11.26 8.24
N ILE A 488 23.73 -10.15 8.24
CA ILE A 488 24.41 -9.60 7.04
C ILE A 488 25.42 -10.61 6.50
N ALA A 489 26.20 -11.27 7.37
CA ALA A 489 27.11 -12.33 6.95
C ALA A 489 26.36 -13.56 6.39
N ASP A 490 25.24 -13.96 6.99
CA ASP A 490 24.44 -15.10 6.53
C ASP A 490 23.76 -14.83 5.18
N VAL A 491 23.20 -13.63 4.98
CA VAL A 491 22.66 -13.17 3.69
C VAL A 491 23.74 -13.16 2.61
N LYS A 492 24.94 -12.66 2.93
CA LYS A 492 26.10 -12.71 2.03
C LYS A 492 26.57 -14.13 1.70
N ASN A 493 26.45 -15.06 2.66
CA ASN A 493 26.81 -16.46 2.49
C ASN A 493 25.71 -17.30 1.80
N SER A 494 24.49 -16.77 1.66
CA SER A 494 23.34 -17.46 1.05
C SER A 494 23.54 -17.83 -0.43
N GLY A 495 24.43 -17.12 -1.13
CA GLY A 495 24.65 -17.24 -2.58
C GLY A 495 23.64 -16.51 -3.46
N VAL A 496 22.56 -15.96 -2.88
CA VAL A 496 21.60 -15.10 -3.62
C VAL A 496 22.33 -13.86 -4.12
N GLN A 497 22.11 -13.53 -5.40
CA GLN A 497 22.61 -12.28 -5.98
C GLN A 497 21.61 -11.17 -5.65
N ILE A 498 22.07 -10.13 -4.95
CA ILE A 498 21.26 -8.95 -4.61
C ILE A 498 21.54 -7.87 -5.67
N PRO A 499 20.53 -7.41 -6.43
CA PRO A 499 20.68 -6.31 -7.36
C PRO A 499 21.23 -5.04 -6.67
N GLY A 500 22.17 -4.38 -7.34
CA GLY A 500 22.81 -3.15 -6.86
C GLY A 500 21.99 -1.88 -7.12
N PHE A 501 20.67 -1.95 -6.96
CA PHE A 501 19.83 -0.74 -7.04
C PHE A 501 20.13 0.17 -5.85
N ALA A 502 20.15 1.48 -6.09
CA ALA A 502 20.21 2.45 -5.01
C ALA A 502 18.89 2.40 -4.20
N PRO A 503 18.92 2.73 -2.91
CA PRO A 503 17.69 3.05 -2.18
C PRO A 503 17.00 4.25 -2.81
N THR A 504 15.67 4.28 -2.74
CA THR A 504 14.82 5.40 -3.17
C THR A 504 14.63 6.42 -2.04
N VAL A 505 14.12 7.61 -2.35
CA VAL A 505 13.78 8.63 -1.36
C VAL A 505 12.32 8.52 -0.91
N ALA A 506 11.94 9.22 0.17
CA ALA A 506 10.54 9.42 0.56
C ALA A 506 9.76 10.21 -0.52
N GLY A 507 8.42 10.26 -0.43
CA GLY A 507 7.56 10.85 -1.46
C GLY A 507 7.22 9.89 -2.62
N GLY A 508 7.25 8.58 -2.35
CA GLY A 508 6.65 7.55 -3.20
C GLY A 508 7.13 7.54 -4.65
N CYS A 509 6.24 7.23 -5.58
CA CYS A 509 6.54 7.17 -7.01
C CYS A 509 6.91 8.54 -7.63
N PRO A 510 6.23 9.66 -7.31
CA PRO A 510 6.55 10.98 -7.86
C PRO A 510 7.99 11.44 -7.55
N ALA A 511 8.48 11.24 -6.33
CA ALA A 511 9.84 11.64 -5.95
C ALA A 511 10.95 10.78 -6.60
N ASN A 512 10.60 9.63 -7.19
CA ASN A 512 11.54 8.58 -7.58
C ASN A 512 11.49 8.24 -9.08
N LEU A 513 11.22 9.23 -9.94
CA LEU A 513 11.04 9.06 -11.40
C LEU A 513 12.11 8.19 -12.08
N ASN A 514 13.38 8.30 -11.68
CA ASN A 514 14.48 7.47 -12.20
C ASN A 514 14.31 5.97 -11.88
N ALA A 515 13.85 5.65 -10.67
CA ALA A 515 13.58 4.27 -10.23
C ALA A 515 12.23 3.73 -10.74
N VAL A 516 11.29 4.62 -11.10
CA VAL A 516 10.07 4.27 -11.84
C VAL A 516 10.40 3.94 -13.31
N ALA A 517 11.33 4.68 -13.93
CA ALA A 517 11.78 4.44 -15.30
C ALA A 517 12.65 3.16 -15.45
N ASP A 518 13.34 2.72 -14.39
CA ASP A 518 14.11 1.47 -14.40
C ASP A 518 13.20 0.24 -14.33
N THR A 519 12.71 -0.19 -15.50
CA THR A 519 11.96 -1.44 -15.68
C THR A 519 12.68 -2.70 -15.17
N SER A 520 14.00 -2.68 -14.96
CA SER A 520 14.74 -3.82 -14.39
C SER A 520 14.59 -3.94 -12.87
N ARG A 521 14.26 -2.85 -12.17
CA ARG A 521 14.00 -2.82 -10.71
C ARG A 521 12.78 -3.65 -10.30
N CYS A 522 11.78 -3.74 -11.17
CA CYS A 522 10.50 -4.41 -10.91
C CYS A 522 9.84 -3.98 -9.59
N TRP A 523 9.64 -2.67 -9.47
CA TRP A 523 8.99 -2.07 -8.32
C TRP A 523 7.48 -2.36 -8.33
N TRP A 524 6.95 -2.94 -7.25
CA TRP A 524 5.53 -3.29 -7.17
C TRP A 524 4.63 -2.06 -7.00
N THR A 525 4.99 -1.12 -6.12
CA THR A 525 4.23 0.10 -5.82
C THR A 525 3.89 0.85 -7.11
N CYS A 526 4.92 1.28 -7.84
CA CYS A 526 4.82 2.16 -8.99
C CYS A 526 4.50 1.48 -10.33
N GLY A 527 4.67 0.15 -10.43
CA GLY A 527 4.51 -0.57 -11.69
C GLY A 527 3.62 -1.81 -11.63
N GLY A 528 3.14 -2.21 -10.45
CA GLY A 528 2.47 -3.49 -10.22
C GLY A 528 3.35 -4.71 -10.51
N CYS A 529 4.67 -4.54 -10.60
CA CYS A 529 5.58 -5.56 -11.10
C CYS A 529 5.83 -6.66 -10.06
N THR A 530 5.68 -7.91 -10.50
CA THR A 530 5.77 -9.12 -9.67
C THR A 530 6.82 -10.11 -10.19
N ARG A 531 7.05 -11.16 -9.41
CA ARG A 531 7.86 -12.33 -9.76
C ARG A 531 7.08 -13.62 -9.50
N ASP A 532 7.47 -14.72 -10.15
CA ASP A 532 6.93 -16.07 -9.92
C ASP A 532 7.10 -16.57 -8.46
N THR A 533 7.91 -15.87 -7.66
CA THR A 533 8.12 -16.11 -6.22
C THR A 533 7.16 -15.33 -5.31
N ASP A 534 6.37 -14.41 -5.87
CA ASP A 534 5.47 -13.54 -5.12
C ASP A 534 4.08 -14.16 -5.04
N VAL A 535 3.57 -14.35 -3.82
CA VAL A 535 2.22 -14.85 -3.59
C VAL A 535 1.24 -13.68 -3.69
N VAL A 536 0.63 -13.51 -4.87
CA VAL A 536 -0.28 -12.38 -5.17
C VAL A 536 -1.75 -12.79 -5.30
N SER A 537 -2.04 -14.09 -5.29
CA SER A 537 -3.38 -14.66 -5.32
C SER A 537 -3.38 -16.11 -4.84
N CYS A 538 -4.54 -16.60 -4.43
CA CYS A 538 -4.76 -18.03 -4.17
C CYS A 538 -5.01 -18.76 -5.50
N PRO A 539 -4.51 -19.99 -5.73
CA PRO A 539 -4.70 -20.71 -6.99
C PRO A 539 -6.16 -20.99 -7.35
N ASP A 540 -6.99 -21.40 -6.38
CA ASP A 540 -8.34 -21.92 -6.65
C ASP A 540 -9.43 -20.84 -6.66
N LYS A 541 -10.20 -20.76 -7.75
CA LYS A 541 -11.32 -19.79 -7.92
C LYS A 541 -12.33 -19.87 -6.78
N MET A 542 -12.82 -18.70 -6.35
CA MET A 542 -13.66 -18.49 -5.16
C MET A 542 -12.97 -18.83 -3.83
N THR A 543 -11.64 -18.88 -3.79
CA THR A 543 -10.88 -18.96 -2.53
C THR A 543 -10.34 -17.60 -2.14
N TRP A 544 -10.57 -17.20 -0.89
CA TRP A 544 -10.07 -15.96 -0.29
C TRP A 544 -9.00 -16.31 0.75
N GLY A 545 -7.77 -15.88 0.47
CA GLY A 545 -6.71 -15.77 1.47
C GLY A 545 -6.97 -14.56 2.35
N LEU A 546 -7.56 -14.79 3.53
CA LEU A 546 -7.87 -13.76 4.51
C LEU A 546 -6.58 -13.30 5.21
N THR A 547 -6.39 -11.98 5.34
CA THR A 547 -5.17 -11.39 5.93
C THR A 547 -5.47 -10.13 6.72
N TYR A 548 -4.69 -9.86 7.76
CA TYR A 548 -4.70 -8.62 8.54
C TYR A 548 -3.27 -8.16 8.81
N ASP A 549 -3.04 -6.86 8.66
CA ASP A 549 -1.73 -6.21 8.80
C ASP A 549 -1.66 -5.30 10.05
N ASP A 550 -0.43 -4.92 10.41
CA ASP A 550 -0.03 -4.08 11.55
C ASP A 550 -0.32 -4.59 12.97
N GLY A 551 -0.95 -5.76 13.11
CA GLY A 551 -1.08 -6.46 14.39
C GLY A 551 0.25 -6.89 15.04
N PRO A 552 0.21 -7.34 16.31
CA PRO A 552 -0.96 -7.38 17.18
C PRO A 552 -1.25 -6.02 17.83
N ALA A 553 -2.52 -5.70 18.00
CA ALA A 553 -2.98 -4.41 18.49
C ALA A 553 -4.06 -4.56 19.60
N PRO A 554 -4.49 -3.46 20.26
CA PRO A 554 -5.53 -3.54 21.29
C PRO A 554 -6.86 -4.13 20.82
N TYR A 555 -7.17 -4.07 19.51
CA TYR A 555 -8.46 -4.45 18.91
C TYR A 555 -8.48 -5.86 18.29
N THR A 556 -7.32 -6.43 17.97
CA THR A 556 -7.16 -7.84 17.52
C THR A 556 -7.90 -8.87 18.38
N PRO A 557 -7.99 -8.77 19.72
CA PRO A 557 -8.78 -9.71 20.52
C PRO A 557 -10.24 -9.82 20.08
N ASP A 558 -10.86 -8.71 19.67
CA ASP A 558 -12.26 -8.69 19.25
C ASP A 558 -12.45 -9.27 17.84
N LEU A 559 -11.47 -9.05 16.94
CA LEU A 559 -11.36 -9.75 15.66
C LEU A 559 -11.21 -11.27 15.84
N LEU A 560 -10.27 -11.72 16.69
CA LEU A 560 -10.07 -13.14 16.98
C LEU A 560 -11.33 -13.81 17.55
N ASN A 561 -12.07 -13.11 18.42
CA ASN A 561 -13.34 -13.60 18.96
C ASN A 561 -14.41 -13.74 17.86
N TYR A 562 -14.44 -12.83 16.87
CA TYR A 562 -15.33 -12.99 15.72
C TYR A 562 -14.90 -14.19 14.85
N LEU A 563 -13.61 -14.29 14.51
CA LEU A 563 -13.07 -15.35 13.66
C LEU A 563 -13.32 -16.76 14.25
N ASP A 564 -13.09 -16.98 15.54
CA ASP A 564 -13.45 -18.24 16.22
C ASP A 564 -14.96 -18.53 16.14
N SER A 565 -15.81 -17.53 16.38
CA SER A 565 -17.27 -17.69 16.31
C SER A 565 -17.77 -18.04 14.90
N ALA A 566 -17.10 -17.51 13.86
CA ALA A 566 -17.33 -17.80 12.46
C ALA A 566 -16.63 -19.09 11.98
N LYS A 567 -15.71 -19.64 12.78
CA LYS A 567 -14.79 -20.74 12.46
C LYS A 567 -13.86 -20.44 11.28
N LEU A 568 -13.48 -19.18 11.17
CA LEU A 568 -12.49 -18.69 10.21
C LEU A 568 -11.10 -18.66 10.86
N THR A 569 -10.08 -18.80 10.02
CA THR A 569 -8.68 -18.51 10.37
C THR A 569 -8.11 -17.56 9.30
N SER A 570 -7.12 -16.76 9.69
CA SER A 570 -6.57 -15.67 8.88
C SER A 570 -5.03 -15.70 8.89
N THR A 571 -4.41 -14.80 8.14
CA THR A 571 -2.97 -14.53 8.13
C THR A 571 -2.71 -13.19 8.80
N PHE A 572 -2.02 -13.17 9.94
CA PHE A 572 -1.57 -11.93 10.56
C PHE A 572 -0.14 -11.62 10.11
N PHE A 573 0.06 -10.46 9.49
CA PHE A 573 1.36 -9.92 9.14
C PHE A 573 1.82 -8.99 10.26
N VAL A 574 2.63 -9.54 11.17
CA VAL A 574 2.90 -8.89 12.46
C VAL A 574 4.14 -8.00 12.43
N VAL A 575 4.00 -6.81 12.99
CA VAL A 575 5.07 -5.82 13.15
C VAL A 575 5.89 -6.15 14.40
N GLY A 576 7.22 -6.11 14.29
CA GLY A 576 8.12 -6.55 15.36
C GLY A 576 7.98 -5.78 16.68
N SER A 577 7.82 -4.45 16.62
CA SER A 577 7.54 -3.60 17.78
C SER A 577 6.21 -3.93 18.48
N ARG A 578 5.20 -4.31 17.70
CA ARG A 578 3.87 -4.72 18.18
C ARG A 578 3.94 -6.11 18.83
N ALA A 579 4.68 -7.05 18.23
CA ALA A 579 4.93 -8.39 18.77
C ALA A 579 5.62 -8.40 20.15
N ILE A 580 6.59 -7.49 20.41
CA ILE A 580 7.21 -7.35 21.75
C ILE A 580 6.28 -6.61 22.75
N SER A 581 5.36 -5.78 22.25
CA SER A 581 4.39 -5.06 23.08
C SER A 581 3.21 -5.94 23.54
N TYR A 582 2.76 -6.86 22.67
CA TYR A 582 1.59 -7.72 22.90
C TYR A 582 1.89 -9.24 22.75
N PRO A 583 2.95 -9.79 23.37
CA PRO A 583 3.40 -11.16 23.10
C PRO A 583 2.39 -12.25 23.53
N ALA A 584 1.52 -11.96 24.50
CA ALA A 584 0.45 -12.88 24.90
C ALA A 584 -0.71 -12.94 23.88
N LEU A 585 -0.91 -11.87 23.10
CA LEU A 585 -1.91 -11.82 22.02
C LEU A 585 -1.37 -12.51 20.76
N LEU A 586 -0.09 -12.32 20.43
CA LEU A 586 0.60 -13.10 19.40
C LEU A 586 0.54 -14.62 19.68
N GLN A 587 0.71 -15.02 20.95
CA GLN A 587 0.46 -16.41 21.37
C GLN A 587 -1.00 -16.84 21.17
N ALA A 588 -1.98 -15.95 21.31
CA ALA A 588 -3.39 -16.28 21.10
C ALA A 588 -3.74 -16.48 19.61
N GLU A 589 -3.24 -15.64 18.71
CA GLU A 589 -3.38 -15.80 17.25
C GLU A 589 -2.82 -17.16 16.80
N TYR A 590 -1.59 -17.46 17.22
CA TYR A 590 -0.91 -18.72 16.87
C TYR A 590 -1.63 -19.95 17.44
N MET A 591 -2.08 -19.88 18.70
CA MET A 591 -2.76 -21.01 19.36
C MET A 591 -4.20 -21.23 18.89
N ALA A 592 -4.87 -20.19 18.38
CA ALA A 592 -6.15 -20.32 17.67
C ALA A 592 -5.98 -20.87 16.24
N GLY A 593 -4.75 -20.96 15.74
CA GLY A 593 -4.41 -21.60 14.46
C GLY A 593 -4.42 -20.68 13.25
N HIS A 594 -4.20 -19.38 13.47
CA HIS A 594 -3.95 -18.42 12.40
C HIS A 594 -2.51 -18.57 11.88
N GLN A 595 -2.25 -18.11 10.66
CA GLN A 595 -0.90 -18.01 10.11
C GLN A 595 -0.25 -16.72 10.61
N ILE A 596 0.99 -16.79 11.10
CA ILE A 596 1.80 -15.64 11.49
C ILE A 596 2.89 -15.43 10.45
N ALA A 597 2.98 -14.21 9.92
CA ALA A 597 3.94 -13.78 8.91
C ALA A 597 4.63 -12.47 9.35
N VAL A 598 5.76 -12.13 8.73
CA VAL A 598 6.56 -10.94 9.08
C VAL A 598 6.03 -9.69 8.39
N HIS A 599 5.93 -8.57 9.11
CA HIS A 599 5.63 -7.25 8.53
C HIS A 599 6.67 -6.18 8.95
N THR A 600 7.94 -6.55 8.96
CA THR A 600 9.09 -5.72 9.41
C THR A 600 9.02 -5.35 10.90
N TRP A 601 10.04 -4.66 11.41
CA TRP A 601 10.16 -4.29 12.82
C TRP A 601 9.42 -2.99 13.14
N SER A 602 9.57 -1.97 12.28
CA SER A 602 8.97 -0.64 12.48
C SER A 602 8.16 -0.11 11.28
N HIS A 603 7.69 -0.98 10.38
CA HIS A 603 6.86 -0.63 9.22
C HIS A 603 7.42 0.47 8.27
N PRO A 604 8.70 0.41 7.81
CA PRO A 604 9.24 1.37 6.83
C PRO A 604 9.03 0.91 5.37
N GLN A 605 9.00 1.87 4.43
CA GLN A 605 9.07 1.61 2.98
C GLN A 605 10.44 0.97 2.63
N LEU A 606 10.49 -0.36 2.46
CA LEU A 606 11.77 -1.09 2.41
C LEU A 606 12.68 -0.72 1.23
N THR A 607 12.14 -0.17 0.14
CA THR A 607 12.97 0.24 -1.01
C THR A 607 13.74 1.53 -0.76
N THR A 608 13.39 2.33 0.26
CA THR A 608 14.15 3.52 0.68
C THR A 608 15.33 3.20 1.60
N LEU A 609 15.37 1.99 2.17
CA LEU A 609 16.39 1.55 3.11
C LEU A 609 17.63 0.93 2.44
N THR A 610 18.78 0.98 3.13
CA THR A 610 19.97 0.19 2.77
C THR A 610 19.73 -1.32 2.91
N ASN A 611 20.61 -2.14 2.34
CA ASN A 611 20.48 -3.60 2.43
C ASN A 611 20.60 -4.08 3.88
N GLU A 612 21.50 -3.46 4.65
CA GLU A 612 21.80 -3.76 6.04
C GLU A 612 20.60 -3.44 6.97
N GLU A 613 19.85 -2.38 6.71
CA GLU A 613 18.63 -2.01 7.44
C GLU A 613 17.48 -2.97 7.14
N ILE A 614 17.24 -3.33 5.87
CA ILE A 614 16.23 -4.36 5.49
C ILE A 614 16.52 -5.70 6.18
N ILE A 615 17.80 -6.06 6.32
CA ILE A 615 18.23 -7.27 7.05
C ILE A 615 17.96 -7.14 8.55
N ALA A 616 18.07 -5.94 9.13
CA ALA A 616 17.75 -5.68 10.52
C ALA A 616 16.22 -5.76 10.78
N GLU A 617 15.41 -5.10 9.95
CA GLU A 617 13.94 -5.13 9.96
C GLU A 617 13.39 -6.57 9.96
N PHE A 618 13.81 -7.39 8.99
CA PHE A 618 13.40 -8.79 8.91
C PHE A 618 13.98 -9.62 10.06
N GLY A 619 15.25 -9.43 10.41
CA GLY A 619 15.96 -10.24 11.39
C GLY A 619 15.39 -10.11 12.80
N TRP A 620 15.14 -8.87 13.24
CA TRP A 620 14.55 -8.61 14.55
C TRP A 620 13.11 -9.09 14.66
N THR A 621 12.33 -8.99 13.59
CA THR A 621 10.93 -9.44 13.56
C THR A 621 10.83 -10.96 13.57
N LYS A 622 11.63 -11.65 12.74
CA LYS A 622 11.77 -13.12 12.83
C LYS A 622 12.23 -13.57 14.22
N LYS A 623 13.12 -12.80 14.87
CA LYS A 623 13.61 -13.08 16.22
C LYS A 623 12.51 -12.95 17.29
N ILE A 624 11.76 -11.83 17.36
CA ILE A 624 10.71 -11.69 18.37
C ILE A 624 9.60 -12.74 18.21
N ILE A 625 9.17 -13.03 16.97
CA ILE A 625 8.18 -14.09 16.72
C ILE A 625 8.73 -15.45 17.19
N LYS A 626 10.01 -15.75 16.92
CA LYS A 626 10.68 -16.96 17.41
C LYS A 626 10.76 -17.02 18.93
N ASP A 627 11.05 -15.92 19.61
CA ASP A 627 11.16 -15.87 21.07
C ASP A 627 9.79 -15.86 21.78
N VAL A 628 8.71 -15.48 21.10
CA VAL A 628 7.33 -15.48 21.62
C VAL A 628 6.60 -16.81 21.32
N LEU A 629 6.75 -17.37 20.12
CA LEU A 629 6.01 -18.55 19.64
C LEU A 629 6.83 -19.84 19.59
N GLY A 630 8.16 -19.75 19.57
CA GLY A 630 9.03 -20.91 19.39
C GLY A 630 9.22 -21.33 17.93
N VAL A 631 8.64 -20.60 16.97
CA VAL A 631 8.71 -20.85 15.53
C VAL A 631 9.18 -19.63 14.73
N THR A 632 9.87 -19.86 13.61
CA THR A 632 10.45 -18.84 12.73
C THR A 632 9.66 -18.75 11.42
N PRO A 633 8.99 -17.63 11.10
CA PRO A 633 8.22 -17.51 9.86
C PRO A 633 9.06 -17.58 8.58
N LEU A 634 8.42 -18.12 7.53
CA LEU A 634 8.93 -18.24 6.17
C LEU A 634 8.20 -17.32 5.17
N TYR A 635 7.21 -16.55 5.63
CA TYR A 635 6.39 -15.64 4.82
C TYR A 635 6.37 -14.24 5.43
N TRP A 636 6.16 -13.25 4.57
CA TRP A 636 6.15 -11.82 4.94
C TRP A 636 5.32 -11.01 3.95
N ARG A 637 5.00 -9.75 4.30
CA ARG A 637 4.41 -8.76 3.38
C ARG A 637 5.18 -7.44 3.52
N PRO A 638 5.46 -6.72 2.41
CA PRO A 638 6.06 -5.39 2.48
C PRO A 638 5.07 -4.34 3.00
N PRO A 639 5.46 -3.51 3.99
CA PRO A 639 4.82 -2.23 4.31
C PRO A 639 4.52 -1.43 3.03
N PHE A 640 3.34 -0.81 2.94
CA PHE A 640 2.91 0.00 1.78
C PHE A 640 2.92 -0.76 0.42
N GLY A 641 3.05 -2.09 0.42
CA GLY A 641 3.32 -2.85 -0.80
C GLY A 641 4.74 -2.66 -1.36
N ASP A 642 5.63 -1.99 -0.61
CA ASP A 642 6.90 -1.48 -1.12
C ASP A 642 7.99 -2.55 -1.27
N ILE A 643 8.11 -3.05 -2.49
CA ILE A 643 9.06 -4.12 -2.84
C ILE A 643 9.61 -3.96 -4.26
N ASP A 644 10.92 -4.12 -4.39
CA ASP A 644 11.65 -4.25 -5.65
C ASP A 644 12.47 -5.54 -5.68
N ASP A 645 13.17 -5.82 -6.79
CA ASP A 645 14.00 -7.04 -6.90
C ASP A 645 15.22 -7.06 -5.95
N ARG A 646 15.64 -5.93 -5.37
CA ARG A 646 16.67 -5.86 -4.31
C ARG A 646 16.08 -6.32 -2.97
N VAL A 647 14.91 -5.80 -2.59
CA VAL A 647 14.17 -6.24 -1.39
C VAL A 647 13.78 -7.73 -1.51
N ARG A 648 13.28 -8.19 -2.67
CA ARG A 648 13.01 -9.62 -2.93
C ARG A 648 14.25 -10.49 -2.74
N ALA A 649 15.40 -10.06 -3.24
CA ALA A 649 16.64 -10.82 -3.12
C ALA A 649 17.10 -10.94 -1.66
N ILE A 650 16.98 -9.87 -0.86
CA ILE A 650 17.29 -9.88 0.57
C ILE A 650 16.32 -10.80 1.34
N ALA A 651 15.01 -10.64 1.12
CA ALA A 651 14.00 -11.50 1.74
C ALA A 651 14.23 -12.98 1.42
N LYS A 652 14.52 -13.31 0.15
CA LYS A 652 14.85 -14.67 -0.29
C LYS A 652 16.13 -15.21 0.37
N ALA A 653 17.17 -14.39 0.50
CA ALA A 653 18.39 -14.74 1.24
C ALA A 653 18.11 -15.05 2.72
N MET A 654 17.13 -14.38 3.31
CA MET A 654 16.63 -14.60 4.67
C MET A 654 15.52 -15.67 4.77
N GLN A 655 15.26 -16.43 3.70
CA GLN A 655 14.21 -17.46 3.61
C GLN A 655 12.81 -16.91 3.94
N LEU A 656 12.46 -15.78 3.33
CA LEU A 656 11.14 -15.14 3.41
C LEU A 656 10.51 -15.01 2.01
N THR A 657 9.32 -15.58 1.83
CA THR A 657 8.51 -15.51 0.60
C THR A 657 7.47 -14.38 0.71
N PRO A 658 7.45 -13.39 -0.20
CA PRO A 658 6.51 -12.28 -0.12
C PRO A 658 5.07 -12.71 -0.46
N ILE A 659 4.13 -12.22 0.34
CA ILE A 659 2.68 -12.25 0.08
C ILE A 659 2.23 -10.80 -0.11
N ILE A 660 1.55 -10.53 -1.22
CA ILE A 660 0.94 -9.23 -1.55
C ILE A 660 -0.54 -9.48 -1.82
N TRP A 661 -1.39 -8.47 -1.59
CA TRP A 661 -2.80 -8.55 -1.96
C TRP A 661 -2.99 -8.56 -3.48
N THR A 662 -4.16 -8.99 -3.94
CA THR A 662 -4.41 -9.22 -5.37
C THR A 662 -4.57 -7.89 -6.12
N ARG A 663 -3.90 -7.75 -7.27
CA ARG A 663 -4.02 -6.59 -8.17
C ARG A 663 -4.27 -7.08 -9.58
N ILE A 664 -5.42 -6.74 -10.15
CA ILE A 664 -5.79 -7.09 -11.54
C ILE A 664 -5.26 -6.02 -12.52
N SER A 665 -5.28 -4.76 -12.10
CA SER A 665 -4.76 -3.62 -12.86
C SER A 665 -4.42 -2.46 -11.90
N PRO A 666 -3.81 -1.36 -12.36
CA PRO A 666 -3.56 -0.19 -11.51
C PRO A 666 -4.81 0.32 -10.77
N ALA A 667 -5.97 0.34 -11.44
CA ALA A 667 -7.26 0.76 -10.89
C ALA A 667 -8.16 -0.42 -10.43
N ALA A 668 -7.56 -1.58 -10.16
CA ALA A 668 -8.27 -2.76 -9.65
C ALA A 668 -7.38 -3.52 -8.66
N THR A 669 -7.18 -2.88 -7.50
CA THR A 669 -6.52 -3.43 -6.32
C THR A 669 -7.55 -4.17 -5.44
N PHE A 670 -7.10 -5.14 -4.65
CA PHE A 670 -7.91 -5.84 -3.64
C PHE A 670 -7.52 -5.30 -2.26
N ASP A 671 -7.78 -4.02 -2.10
CA ASP A 671 -7.47 -3.23 -0.92
C ASP A 671 -8.78 -2.65 -0.38
N THR A 672 -9.00 -2.77 0.91
CA THR A 672 -10.22 -2.24 1.54
C THR A 672 -10.09 -0.75 1.86
N ASP A 673 -8.88 -0.22 2.00
CA ASP A 673 -8.61 1.15 2.47
C ASP A 673 -9.20 1.44 3.87
N ASP A 674 -9.21 0.41 4.72
CA ASP A 674 -9.84 0.41 6.04
C ASP A 674 -9.06 1.21 7.09
N PHE A 675 -7.72 1.21 7.00
CA PHE A 675 -6.83 1.97 7.88
C PHE A 675 -7.11 3.48 7.84
N ASN A 676 -7.44 4.01 6.67
CA ASN A 676 -7.73 5.43 6.45
C ASN A 676 -9.01 5.94 7.13
N ILE A 677 -9.88 5.05 7.67
CA ILE A 677 -10.99 5.47 8.54
C ILE A 677 -10.48 6.09 9.85
N ALA A 678 -9.33 5.64 10.36
CA ALA A 678 -8.79 6.13 11.63
C ALA A 678 -8.29 7.59 11.52
N GLY A 679 -7.60 7.92 10.43
CA GLY A 679 -7.18 9.29 10.10
C GLY A 679 -8.32 10.19 9.61
N GLY A 680 -9.40 9.59 9.10
CA GLY A 680 -10.56 10.31 8.56
C GLY A 680 -10.42 10.73 7.10
N VAL A 681 -9.43 10.17 6.39
CA VAL A 681 -9.27 10.27 4.93
C VAL A 681 -10.40 9.49 4.25
N THR A 682 -10.66 8.27 4.71
CA THR A 682 -11.64 7.37 4.07
C THR A 682 -12.86 7.13 4.96
N SER A 683 -14.06 7.19 4.38
CA SER A 683 -15.29 6.86 5.10
C SER A 683 -15.54 5.34 5.12
N VAL A 684 -16.17 4.83 6.18
CA VAL A 684 -16.59 3.40 6.21
C VAL A 684 -17.57 3.05 5.08
N GLN A 685 -18.27 4.05 4.50
CA GLN A 685 -19.07 3.85 3.29
C GLN A 685 -18.17 3.59 2.06
N GLN A 686 -17.06 4.31 1.92
CA GLN A 686 -16.11 4.10 0.83
C GLN A 686 -15.39 2.76 0.94
N VAL A 687 -14.97 2.36 2.15
CA VAL A 687 -14.41 1.02 2.42
C VAL A 687 -15.38 -0.09 1.98
N LEU A 688 -16.68 0.11 2.19
CA LEU A 688 -17.71 -0.84 1.75
C LEU A 688 -18.02 -0.78 0.23
N VAL A 689 -17.74 0.35 -0.43
CA VAL A 689 -17.73 0.44 -1.92
C VAL A 689 -16.52 -0.29 -2.50
N ASN A 690 -15.33 -0.09 -1.91
CA ASN A 690 -14.11 -0.82 -2.24
C ASN A 690 -14.34 -2.33 -2.09
N TRP A 691 -14.99 -2.76 -1.01
CA TRP A 691 -15.42 -4.14 -0.78
C TRP A 691 -16.40 -4.68 -1.85
N GLU A 692 -17.42 -3.92 -2.25
CA GLU A 692 -18.35 -4.34 -3.32
C GLU A 692 -17.61 -4.51 -4.67
N HIS A 693 -16.63 -3.64 -4.96
CA HIS A 693 -15.73 -3.79 -6.10
C HIS A 693 -14.81 -5.02 -6.00
N ILE A 694 -14.27 -5.31 -4.81
CA ILE A 694 -13.49 -6.54 -4.53
C ILE A 694 -14.33 -7.78 -4.83
N LEU A 695 -15.56 -7.88 -4.31
CA LEU A 695 -16.42 -9.05 -4.53
C LEU A 695 -16.82 -9.25 -6.00
N GLY A 696 -17.12 -8.17 -6.71
CA GLY A 696 -17.39 -8.20 -8.15
C GLY A 696 -16.18 -8.70 -8.95
N ASN A 697 -14.99 -8.17 -8.65
CA ASN A 697 -13.73 -8.56 -9.28
C ASN A 697 -13.35 -10.02 -8.95
N ALA A 698 -13.43 -10.42 -7.68
CA ALA A 698 -13.18 -11.77 -7.18
C ALA A 698 -14.05 -12.83 -7.89
N THR A 699 -15.31 -12.50 -8.13
CA THR A 699 -16.25 -13.38 -8.84
C THR A 699 -15.89 -13.51 -10.33
N SER A 700 -15.21 -12.52 -10.93
CA SER A 700 -14.82 -12.52 -12.34
C SER A 700 -13.53 -13.31 -12.64
N ILE A 701 -12.50 -13.22 -11.79
CA ILE A 701 -11.16 -13.81 -12.02
C ILE A 701 -11.16 -15.34 -12.01
N ASN A 702 -10.17 -15.97 -12.67
CA ASN A 702 -10.06 -17.43 -12.74
C ASN A 702 -9.23 -18.07 -11.61
N THR A 703 -8.61 -17.25 -10.75
CA THR A 703 -7.92 -17.65 -9.53
C THR A 703 -8.79 -17.33 -8.32
N GLY A 704 -8.33 -17.71 -7.12
CA GLY A 704 -8.73 -17.04 -5.88
C GLY A 704 -8.00 -15.70 -5.73
N PHE A 705 -8.06 -15.12 -4.53
CA PHE A 705 -7.60 -13.76 -4.25
C PHE A 705 -7.15 -13.57 -2.80
N ILE A 706 -6.43 -12.49 -2.55
CA ILE A 706 -5.92 -12.04 -1.25
C ILE A 706 -6.33 -10.57 -1.10
N VAL A 707 -6.83 -10.16 0.06
CA VAL A 707 -7.32 -8.80 0.33
C VAL A 707 -6.45 -8.14 1.41
N LEU A 708 -6.18 -6.84 1.29
CA LEU A 708 -5.60 -6.04 2.36
C LEU A 708 -6.70 -5.49 3.29
N GLU A 709 -6.54 -5.78 4.58
CA GLU A 709 -7.29 -5.28 5.75
C GLU A 709 -6.25 -5.12 6.89
N HIS A 710 -6.55 -4.32 7.92
CA HIS A 710 -5.64 -4.09 9.05
C HIS A 710 -6.32 -4.42 10.39
N ASP A 711 -5.58 -4.90 11.39
CA ASP A 711 -6.12 -5.13 12.75
C ASP A 711 -5.64 -4.10 13.79
N LEU A 712 -4.82 -3.14 13.36
CA LEU A 712 -4.30 -2.03 14.16
C LEU A 712 -5.39 -1.08 14.71
N PHE A 713 -6.43 -0.80 13.93
CA PHE A 713 -7.43 0.21 14.24
C PHE A 713 -8.79 -0.38 14.63
N GLN A 714 -9.51 0.30 15.52
CA GLN A 714 -10.84 -0.13 15.96
C GLN A 714 -11.82 -0.14 14.78
N GLN A 715 -11.77 0.89 13.96
CA GLN A 715 -12.68 1.10 12.83
C GLN A 715 -12.54 -0.01 11.79
N SER A 716 -11.30 -0.44 11.50
CA SER A 716 -10.98 -1.62 10.70
C SER A 716 -11.63 -2.89 11.26
N VAL A 717 -11.41 -3.19 12.54
CA VAL A 717 -11.98 -4.38 13.20
C VAL A 717 -13.51 -4.32 13.24
N GLU A 718 -14.11 -3.14 13.40
CA GLU A 718 -15.56 -2.92 13.39
C GLU A 718 -16.18 -3.09 12.00
N VAL A 719 -15.52 -2.64 10.91
CA VAL A 719 -16.02 -2.87 9.54
C VAL A 719 -15.79 -4.32 9.09
N ALA A 720 -14.64 -4.91 9.42
CA ALA A 720 -14.30 -6.31 9.15
C ALA A 720 -15.31 -7.27 9.79
N THR A 721 -15.50 -7.18 11.11
CA THR A 721 -16.37 -8.08 11.88
C THR A 721 -17.86 -7.69 11.85
N GLY A 722 -18.16 -6.43 11.53
CA GLY A 722 -19.53 -5.92 11.43
C GLY A 722 -20.19 -6.16 10.08
N TYR A 723 -19.41 -6.10 8.99
CA TYR A 723 -19.94 -5.93 7.63
C TYR A 723 -19.24 -6.81 6.59
N ILE A 724 -17.92 -6.71 6.43
CA ILE A 724 -17.14 -7.41 5.38
C ILE A 724 -17.23 -8.94 5.53
N LEU A 725 -16.82 -9.49 6.68
CA LEU A 725 -16.83 -10.96 6.89
C LEU A 725 -18.25 -11.55 6.87
N PRO A 726 -19.29 -10.95 7.51
CA PRO A 726 -20.67 -11.40 7.37
C PRO A 726 -21.17 -11.48 5.93
N ASP A 727 -20.81 -10.50 5.10
CA ASP A 727 -21.22 -10.41 3.69
C ASP A 727 -20.50 -11.44 2.82
N ALA A 728 -19.18 -11.59 2.98
CA ALA A 728 -18.38 -12.63 2.33
C ALA A 728 -18.91 -14.04 2.60
N LEU A 729 -19.32 -14.32 3.84
CA LEU A 729 -19.90 -15.59 4.27
C LEU A 729 -21.31 -15.83 3.69
N ALA A 730 -22.04 -14.78 3.33
CA ALA A 730 -23.36 -14.85 2.71
C ALA A 730 -23.32 -14.92 1.18
N HIS A 731 -22.20 -14.53 0.56
CA HIS A 731 -22.03 -14.47 -0.89
C HIS A 731 -22.36 -15.80 -1.59
N GLN A 732 -22.91 -15.72 -2.82
CA GLN A 732 -23.26 -16.86 -3.65
C GLN A 732 -22.72 -16.66 -5.08
N PRO A 733 -21.76 -17.48 -5.57
CA PRO A 733 -21.22 -18.68 -4.94
C PRO A 733 -20.42 -18.39 -3.67
N SER A 734 -20.51 -19.28 -2.68
CA SER A 734 -19.80 -19.15 -1.40
C SER A 734 -18.29 -19.18 -1.58
N PHE A 735 -17.58 -18.25 -0.95
CA PHE A 735 -16.13 -18.28 -0.88
C PHE A 735 -15.61 -19.33 0.09
N LYS A 736 -14.45 -19.93 -0.21
CA LYS A 736 -13.61 -20.67 0.74
C LYS A 736 -12.68 -19.65 1.39
N ILE A 737 -12.91 -19.30 2.66
CA ILE A 737 -12.17 -18.25 3.39
C ILE A 737 -11.20 -18.92 4.37
N GLU A 738 -9.90 -18.64 4.24
CA GLU A 738 -8.83 -19.31 4.99
C GLU A 738 -7.50 -18.52 4.99
N PRO A 739 -6.48 -18.89 5.79
CA PRO A 739 -5.15 -18.28 5.73
C PRO A 739 -4.47 -18.53 4.38
N VAL A 740 -3.54 -17.65 3.98
CA VAL A 740 -2.89 -17.72 2.65
C VAL A 740 -2.15 -19.03 2.42
N ILE A 741 -1.48 -19.59 3.44
CA ILE A 741 -0.83 -20.92 3.33
C ILE A 741 -1.83 -22.03 2.98
N SER A 742 -3.03 -22.00 3.58
CA SER A 742 -4.10 -22.95 3.31
C SER A 742 -4.71 -22.74 1.92
N CYS A 743 -4.81 -21.48 1.47
CA CYS A 743 -5.31 -21.16 0.14
C CYS A 743 -4.34 -21.56 -0.98
N LEU A 744 -3.03 -21.57 -0.69
CA LEU A 744 -2.00 -22.18 -1.54
C LEU A 744 -2.05 -23.73 -1.55
N ASN A 745 -3.01 -24.35 -0.85
CA ASN A 745 -3.12 -25.79 -0.61
C ASN A 745 -1.90 -26.40 0.12
N LEU A 746 -1.22 -25.61 0.95
CA LEU A 746 -0.12 -26.05 1.82
C LEU A 746 -0.61 -26.19 3.28
N PRO A 747 -0.02 -27.09 4.08
CA PRO A 747 -0.35 -27.20 5.50
C PRO A 747 0.19 -25.99 6.28
N LEU A 748 -0.52 -25.55 7.32
CA LEU A 748 -0.12 -24.43 8.19
C LEU A 748 1.29 -24.58 8.82
N GLY A 749 1.79 -25.80 8.96
CA GLY A 749 3.17 -26.07 9.38
C GLY A 749 4.24 -25.58 8.40
N ASP A 750 3.91 -25.47 7.10
CA ASP A 750 4.85 -25.00 6.07
C ASP A 750 5.09 -23.49 6.11
N SER A 751 4.36 -22.76 6.95
CA SER A 751 4.60 -21.33 7.25
C SER A 751 5.86 -21.10 8.10
N TYR A 752 6.41 -22.13 8.76
CA TYR A 752 7.51 -21.97 9.73
C TYR A 752 8.64 -23.00 9.57
N LEU A 753 9.88 -22.56 9.83
CA LEU A 753 11.11 -23.33 9.63
C LEU A 753 11.19 -24.63 10.46
N GLU A 754 10.60 -24.64 11.65
CA GLU A 754 10.67 -25.77 12.60
C GLU A 754 9.58 -26.83 12.38
N THR A 755 8.57 -26.52 11.57
CA THR A 755 7.40 -27.40 11.33
C THR A 755 7.23 -27.79 9.87
N ASN A 756 7.84 -27.06 8.93
CA ASN A 756 7.96 -27.45 7.53
C ASN A 756 8.90 -28.67 7.42
N ASP A 757 8.38 -29.81 6.94
CA ASP A 757 9.16 -31.04 6.76
C ASP A 757 9.89 -31.12 5.41
N ASN A 758 9.79 -30.05 4.61
CA ASN A 758 10.34 -29.88 3.26
C ASN A 758 9.82 -30.93 2.25
N SER A 759 8.66 -31.55 2.51
CA SER A 759 8.00 -32.47 1.56
C SER A 759 6.96 -31.78 0.67
N THR A 760 6.23 -30.78 1.20
CA THR A 760 5.21 -30.00 0.49
C THR A 760 5.69 -28.62 0.06
N ASN A 761 6.41 -27.89 0.92
CA ASN A 761 6.97 -26.57 0.62
C ASN A 761 8.51 -26.58 0.74
N ALA A 762 9.22 -26.80 -0.37
CA ALA A 762 10.68 -26.83 -0.38
C ALA A 762 11.26 -25.43 -0.13
N LEU A 763 12.12 -25.29 0.90
CA LEU A 763 12.68 -24.00 1.30
C LEU A 763 13.46 -23.34 0.13
N PRO A 764 13.31 -22.01 -0.11
CA PRO A 764 13.94 -21.33 -1.26
C PRO A 764 15.47 -21.46 -1.33
N ILE A 765 16.12 -21.79 -0.21
CA ILE A 765 17.54 -22.11 -0.11
C ILE A 765 17.67 -23.36 0.79
N SER A 766 17.81 -24.54 0.19
CA SER A 766 18.09 -25.76 0.94
C SER A 766 19.38 -25.61 1.76
N ALA A 767 19.26 -25.65 3.09
CA ALA A 767 20.34 -25.35 4.02
C ALA A 767 21.54 -26.31 3.88
N SER A 768 22.53 -25.92 3.06
CA SER A 768 23.83 -26.59 3.02
C SER A 768 24.49 -26.47 4.40
N THR A 769 24.84 -27.61 4.98
CA THR A 769 24.97 -27.76 6.44
C THR A 769 26.14 -26.97 7.03
N VAL A 770 25.89 -25.75 7.49
CA VAL A 770 26.83 -24.98 8.32
C VAL A 770 26.76 -25.53 9.75
N PRO A 771 27.83 -26.15 10.29
CA PRO A 771 27.79 -26.71 11.63
C PRO A 771 27.85 -25.59 12.68
N SER A 772 26.74 -25.38 13.39
CA SER A 772 26.69 -24.43 14.53
C SER A 772 27.73 -24.83 15.59
N LYS A 773 28.79 -24.03 15.70
CA LYS A 773 29.79 -24.16 16.76
C LYS A 773 29.28 -23.45 18.01
N SER A 774 28.54 -24.17 18.84
CA SER A 774 28.29 -23.74 20.22
C SER A 774 29.62 -23.65 20.99
N SER A 775 30.02 -22.43 21.32
CA SER A 775 31.15 -22.17 22.22
C SER A 775 30.67 -22.18 23.68
N GLY A 776 30.81 -23.30 24.37
CA GLY A 776 30.76 -23.34 25.84
C GLY A 776 32.01 -22.68 26.46
N ALA A 777 32.22 -22.67 27.77
CA ALA A 777 31.55 -23.34 28.90
C ALA A 777 32.05 -22.64 30.21
N PRO A 778 32.13 -23.24 31.43
CA PRO A 778 31.48 -24.44 31.97
C PRO A 778 30.85 -24.25 33.38
N GLY A 779 29.99 -25.20 33.78
CA GLY A 779 29.60 -25.45 35.18
C GLY A 779 29.54 -26.95 35.43
N SER A 780 30.20 -27.46 36.49
CA SER A 780 30.59 -28.87 36.57
C SER A 780 29.70 -29.76 37.46
N ALA A 781 29.29 -30.91 36.93
CA ALA A 781 29.03 -32.13 37.70
C ALA A 781 29.36 -33.37 36.83
N GLN A 782 29.76 -34.49 37.44
CA GLN A 782 30.42 -35.61 36.77
C GLN A 782 29.80 -36.96 37.17
N ALA A 783 29.36 -37.75 36.19
CA ALA A 783 28.96 -39.16 36.33
C ALA A 783 29.27 -39.94 35.04
N THR A 784 29.40 -41.25 35.12
CA THR A 784 30.09 -42.08 34.10
C THR A 784 29.28 -43.29 33.62
N ASN A 785 29.75 -43.89 32.52
CA ASN A 785 29.24 -45.07 31.80
C ASN A 785 28.03 -44.76 30.88
N GLY A 786 27.91 -45.32 29.66
CA GLY A 786 28.81 -46.22 28.93
C GLY A 786 28.13 -47.54 28.53
N GLY A 787 27.83 -47.71 27.24
CA GLY A 787 27.22 -48.93 26.69
C GLY A 787 26.74 -48.71 25.25
N SER A 788 27.18 -49.57 24.33
CA SER A 788 27.00 -49.40 22.88
C SER A 788 25.71 -50.01 22.32
N ASN A 789 25.36 -49.54 21.11
CA ASN A 789 24.82 -50.29 19.97
C ASN A 789 23.31 -50.61 19.79
N SER A 790 22.85 -50.19 18.61
CA SER A 790 22.09 -50.93 17.58
C SER A 790 20.59 -51.28 17.72
N ASP A 791 19.87 -50.82 16.69
CA ASP A 791 18.79 -51.49 15.92
C ASP A 791 17.33 -51.56 16.45
N LYS A 792 16.48 -50.80 15.72
CA LYS A 792 15.25 -51.24 15.02
C LYS A 792 14.07 -51.91 15.76
N SER A 793 12.96 -51.17 15.71
CA SER A 793 11.72 -51.56 14.99
C SER A 793 10.57 -52.28 15.72
N SER A 794 9.36 -51.76 15.41
CA SER A 794 8.08 -52.47 15.22
C SER A 794 7.40 -53.24 16.37
N SER A 795 6.34 -52.60 16.89
CA SER A 795 4.97 -53.14 17.03
C SER A 795 4.71 -54.51 17.70
N GLY A 796 3.89 -54.49 18.76
CA GLY A 796 3.16 -55.66 19.27
C GLY A 796 2.23 -55.25 20.41
N ALA A 797 0.96 -55.65 20.39
CA ALA A 797 -0.07 -55.16 21.31
C ALA A 797 -0.74 -56.27 22.15
N ALA A 798 -1.35 -55.83 23.27
CA ALA A 798 -2.32 -56.52 24.12
C ALA A 798 -1.84 -57.72 24.98
N GLY A 799 -2.37 -57.77 26.21
CA GLY A 799 -2.16 -58.86 27.18
C GLY A 799 -2.52 -58.44 28.61
N ALA A 800 -3.77 -58.60 29.02
CA ALA A 800 -4.26 -58.17 30.34
C ALA A 800 -4.05 -59.23 31.44
N GLY A 801 -3.86 -58.78 32.68
CA GLY A 801 -3.80 -59.61 33.89
C GLY A 801 -4.16 -58.79 35.14
N VAL A 802 -4.90 -59.38 36.09
CA VAL A 802 -5.62 -58.65 37.15
C VAL A 802 -5.32 -59.23 38.55
N SER A 803 -5.42 -58.37 39.58
CA SER A 803 -5.40 -58.63 41.04
C SER A 803 -4.06 -58.37 41.75
N GLY A 804 -4.00 -57.71 42.92
CA GLY A 804 -5.01 -56.91 43.64
C GLY A 804 -4.93 -57.02 45.18
N ARG A 805 -5.38 -55.97 45.89
CA ARG A 805 -5.55 -55.87 47.37
C ARG A 805 -4.22 -55.90 48.20
N THR A 806 -4.11 -55.39 49.45
CA THR A 806 -5.06 -54.71 50.39
C THR A 806 -4.31 -53.86 51.43
N GLY A 807 -4.97 -52.84 52.00
CA GLY A 807 -4.68 -52.25 53.33
C GLY A 807 -3.96 -50.89 53.30
N SER A 808 -4.31 -49.83 54.06
CA SER A 808 -4.85 -49.67 55.44
C SER A 808 -3.77 -49.73 56.54
N LEU A 809 -3.72 -48.86 57.56
CA LEU A 809 -4.59 -47.74 58.00
C LEU A 809 -3.83 -46.89 59.07
N VAL A 810 -4.00 -45.54 59.09
CA VAL A 810 -4.03 -44.63 60.30
C VAL A 810 -2.76 -44.60 61.21
N ALA A 811 -2.33 -43.57 61.95
CA ALA A 811 -2.87 -42.30 62.50
C ALA A 811 -1.70 -41.24 62.54
N ALA A 812 -1.71 -40.04 63.13
CA ALA A 812 -2.68 -38.98 63.55
C ALA A 812 -1.82 -37.83 64.17
N GLY A 813 -2.27 -36.59 64.43
CA GLY A 813 -3.55 -35.90 64.14
C GLY A 813 -3.70 -34.61 64.99
N LEU A 814 -4.85 -33.94 64.87
CA LEU A 814 -5.43 -32.91 65.78
C LEU A 814 -4.67 -31.57 65.95
N GLY A 815 -5.31 -30.39 66.00
CA GLY A 815 -6.72 -29.99 65.79
C GLY A 815 -6.85 -28.44 65.80
N LEU A 816 -7.78 -27.82 65.05
CA LEU A 816 -9.17 -27.45 65.44
C LEU A 816 -9.23 -26.28 66.47
N ILE A 817 -10.16 -25.31 66.46
CA ILE A 817 -11.39 -24.98 65.67
C ILE A 817 -11.66 -23.44 65.86
N ALA A 818 -12.48 -22.65 65.16
CA ALA A 818 -13.43 -22.78 64.03
C ALA A 818 -13.29 -21.50 63.13
N ASP A 819 -14.24 -20.82 62.47
CA ASP A 819 -15.70 -20.94 62.14
C ASP A 819 -15.94 -20.08 60.87
N THR A 820 -16.64 -20.54 59.81
CA THR A 820 -18.06 -20.29 59.40
C THR A 820 -18.48 -18.81 59.21
N TYR A 821 -19.19 -18.41 58.13
CA TYR A 821 -20.32 -19.05 57.42
C TYR A 821 -20.13 -19.33 55.91
N THR A 822 -21.06 -20.09 55.32
CA THR A 822 -21.14 -20.55 53.92
C THR A 822 -22.58 -20.42 53.37
N VAL A 823 -22.79 -20.71 52.06
CA VAL A 823 -24.01 -21.24 51.36
C VAL A 823 -24.00 -20.80 49.88
N THR A 824 -24.27 -21.59 48.82
CA THR A 824 -24.24 -23.06 48.53
C THR A 824 -24.20 -23.26 47.01
N THR A 825 -23.64 -24.38 46.52
CA THR A 825 -24.02 -25.00 45.22
C THR A 825 -25.02 -26.15 45.44
N PRO A 826 -25.59 -26.75 44.37
CA PRO A 826 -25.08 -28.09 44.03
C PRO A 826 -25.03 -28.43 42.53
N THR A 827 -24.21 -29.43 42.22
CA THR A 827 -24.00 -30.06 40.90
C THR A 827 -24.91 -31.29 40.67
N PHE A 828 -25.06 -31.74 39.43
CA PHE A 828 -25.34 -33.15 39.11
C PHE A 828 -24.68 -33.59 37.79
N SER A 829 -24.24 -34.84 37.73
CA SER A 829 -23.71 -35.53 36.54
C SER A 829 -24.44 -36.84 36.31
N ASN A 830 -24.48 -37.33 35.06
CA ASN A 830 -24.10 -38.70 34.70
C ASN A 830 -24.13 -38.95 33.17
N ASP A 831 -23.43 -40.00 32.75
CA ASP A 831 -23.30 -40.49 31.38
C ASP A 831 -24.61 -40.96 30.72
N TYR A 832 -24.62 -41.11 29.39
CA TYR A 832 -24.79 -42.44 28.78
C TYR A 832 -24.28 -42.53 27.33
N GLY A 833 -23.69 -43.68 26.98
CA GLY A 833 -23.23 -44.02 25.62
C GLY A 833 -24.29 -44.64 24.68
N PRO A 834 -23.93 -44.95 23.42
CA PRO A 834 -24.87 -45.02 22.30
C PRO A 834 -25.52 -46.40 22.02
N ARG A 835 -26.65 -46.38 21.30
CA ARG A 835 -27.20 -47.52 20.54
C ARG A 835 -27.91 -47.08 19.25
N THR A 836 -27.82 -47.93 18.22
CA THR A 836 -28.55 -47.85 16.95
C THR A 836 -29.72 -48.84 16.90
N LEU A 837 -30.73 -48.61 16.03
CA LEU A 837 -31.41 -49.65 15.22
C LEU A 837 -32.39 -49.07 14.17
N ARG A 838 -32.87 -49.95 13.26
CA ARG A 838 -33.50 -49.67 11.95
C ARG A 838 -35.03 -49.45 11.94
N GLY A 839 -35.55 -48.83 10.87
CA GLY A 839 -36.95 -48.96 10.38
C GLY A 839 -37.41 -47.73 9.53
N GLN A 840 -37.32 -47.62 8.20
CA GLN A 840 -37.78 -48.41 7.03
C GLN A 840 -39.08 -47.85 6.35
N ALA A 841 -38.95 -47.51 5.06
CA ALA A 841 -39.96 -47.48 3.96
C ALA A 841 -40.96 -46.29 3.70
N ASN A 842 -40.76 -45.68 2.51
CA ASN A 842 -41.71 -45.55 1.36
C ASN A 842 -42.87 -44.52 1.24
N LEU A 843 -42.74 -43.71 0.17
CA LEU A 843 -43.70 -43.45 -0.95
C LEU A 843 -45.00 -42.61 -0.80
N HIS A 844 -45.05 -41.58 -1.67
CA HIS A 844 -46.18 -41.10 -2.50
C HIS A 844 -47.27 -40.12 -1.97
N THR A 845 -47.76 -39.34 -2.94
CA THR A 845 -48.81 -38.29 -2.99
C THR A 845 -50.25 -38.88 -2.96
N PRO A 846 -51.40 -38.12 -2.89
CA PRO A 846 -51.62 -36.74 -3.38
C PRO A 846 -52.65 -35.78 -2.67
N HIS A 847 -52.78 -34.57 -3.25
CA HIS A 847 -53.88 -33.56 -3.35
C HIS A 847 -55.30 -33.84 -2.77
N PRO A 848 -56.10 -32.80 -2.34
CA PRO A 848 -56.65 -31.67 -3.16
C PRO A 848 -56.34 -30.24 -2.60
N ILE A 849 -56.18 -29.17 -3.39
CA ILE A 849 -57.08 -28.42 -4.33
C ILE A 849 -58.15 -27.56 -3.64
N LEU A 850 -58.01 -26.23 -3.78
CA LEU A 850 -59.10 -25.29 -4.13
C LEU A 850 -58.50 -24.03 -4.81
N THR A 851 -59.28 -23.32 -5.63
CA THR A 851 -58.79 -22.38 -6.66
C THR A 851 -59.69 -21.15 -6.83
N HIS A 852 -59.13 -19.98 -7.20
CA HIS A 852 -59.76 -18.97 -8.09
C HIS A 852 -58.70 -17.89 -8.46
N THR A 853 -58.09 -17.93 -9.65
CA THR A 853 -58.45 -17.23 -10.93
C THR A 853 -58.19 -15.72 -10.97
N THR A 854 -57.21 -15.32 -11.80
CA THR A 854 -56.93 -13.95 -12.30
C THR A 854 -57.88 -13.57 -13.47
N PRO A 855 -57.89 -12.30 -13.96
CA PRO A 855 -56.99 -11.95 -15.09
C PRO A 855 -56.51 -10.48 -15.22
N ALA A 856 -55.29 -10.33 -15.76
CA ALA A 856 -54.81 -9.33 -16.75
C ALA A 856 -54.80 -7.80 -16.50
N ASP A 857 -53.63 -7.21 -16.81
CA ASP A 857 -53.29 -5.83 -17.21
C ASP A 857 -54.00 -5.41 -18.54
N PRO A 858 -53.85 -4.18 -19.14
CA PRO A 858 -52.79 -3.16 -18.98
C PRO A 858 -53.31 -1.69 -19.06
N PRO A 859 -52.55 -0.68 -19.54
CA PRO A 859 -51.49 0.05 -18.83
C PRO A 859 -51.72 1.58 -18.80
N TYR A 860 -50.86 2.32 -18.09
CA TYR A 860 -50.42 3.68 -18.45
C TYR A 860 -49.08 4.02 -17.80
#